data_AF-A0A0H5IJE8-F1
#
_entry.id   AF-A0A0H5IJE8-F1
#
_cell.length_a   1.000
_cell.length_b   1.000
_cell.length_c   1.000
_cell.angle_alpha   90.00
_cell.angle_beta   90.00
_cell.angle_gamma   90.00
#
_symmetry.space_group_name_H-M   'P 1'
#
loop_
_entity.id
_entity.type
_entity.pdbx_description
1 polymer ?
#
loop_
_entity_poly.entity_id
_entity_poly.type
_entity_poly.pdbx_seq_one_letter_code
_entity_poly.pdbx_strand_id
1 'polypeptide(L)'
;MNKLLLFHLLFVLYSENAKSNDISLKESIGDALYFTQKISNPACFYAEDNFQGESVCLTPPEIMDLYNAEKYDLNDKISSISIPENVQVTIYENDNFNPHYYNLTESVDLAWLEKMNMAGKISAIKTSDAPSFCAQNCVVIKENKVNLNSIFSKYASEFNETNKIILINIDINNESNFGVGFIDFPQVIVVGKDLFFYSSGTNPPITMRMNDNTEHLSLLFKINDNQLQFQYLEAKDTTPLNTPFWINSQYSPENLTDLYITNGISDNEQGDISENTQPLILNKTIMAINKHSNRDKRGALGIAGCIGIPLLAIYNYVIQGHCNQLDKLVGKDEFSHHDGTGKTWVIAGSTAPLPVPKQDLCSPLDDTTAPILHLTHLDTHLHNQSLTLPAVARICQTSVEGLLSARYPRSPDENCPRWVLPILMDFTSLFGHSIQDWTQGRLEQILAHIAETASTGYASNNQETEDRLVREIKEAIEAQGITETTQQLTRAFNYARLNYANYLSYNTIDIRPPADAQNLPLGKYSLSLESYHYPTVPPAVRIRENNAWVTRADLHFQVEIIDGIAGNRDAIAQVQSAMENWYQTYFSAPIQTNRQGIPITDLDRITSAARTTSSSLLMELERQASRYLFVVVRLGDEIVSVQGAVRGIYSSQPHADNNDDYYIEASVSAPRYVLTPQAEGSIRGAGTAAVHELARYLKERGVKTLRSTVISQPSAKVKMKLGFHHEDL
;
A
#
# COMPACT_ATOMS: atom_id res chain seq x y z
N MET A 1 -35.53 -66.11 -1.53
CA MET A 1 -36.87 -66.65 -1.20
C MET A 1 -37.16 -66.26 0.24
N ASN A 2 -37.92 -65.20 0.42
CA ASN A 2 -39.36 -65.23 0.69
C ASN A 2 -39.69 -65.61 2.14
N LYS A 3 -40.37 -64.64 2.79
CA LYS A 3 -41.53 -64.83 3.68
C LYS A 3 -41.24 -65.33 5.11
N LEU A 4 -41.95 -64.91 6.15
CA LEU A 4 -43.18 -64.12 6.24
C LEU A 4 -43.35 -63.58 7.69
N LEU A 5 -43.87 -62.37 7.77
CA LEU A 5 -44.80 -61.77 8.74
C LEU A 5 -45.10 -62.44 10.10
N LEU A 6 -45.14 -61.57 11.13
CA LEU A 6 -46.34 -61.36 11.97
C LEU A 6 -46.55 -59.84 12.13
N PHE A 7 -47.43 -59.17 11.37
CA PHE A 7 -48.89 -58.98 11.56
C PHE A 7 -49.29 -58.11 12.77
N HIS A 8 -49.73 -56.87 12.47
CA HIS A 8 -51.14 -56.52 12.68
C HIS A 8 -51.62 -55.47 11.65
N LEU A 9 -52.59 -55.89 10.84
CA LEU A 9 -53.53 -55.13 10.01
C LEU A 9 -54.49 -54.28 10.90
N LEU A 10 -55.25 -53.28 10.44
CA LEU A 10 -56.06 -53.19 9.20
C LEU A 10 -56.33 -51.74 8.79
N PHE A 11 -56.27 -51.50 7.49
CA PHE A 11 -56.86 -50.40 6.73
C PHE A 11 -58.32 -50.73 6.36
N VAL A 12 -59.12 -49.69 6.05
CA VAL A 12 -60.40 -49.61 5.26
C VAL A 12 -61.24 -48.52 5.96
N LEU A 13 -61.66 -47.38 5.39
CA LEU A 13 -61.91 -46.93 4.01
C LEU A 13 -62.17 -45.40 4.00
N TYR A 14 -61.92 -44.74 2.85
CA TYR A 14 -62.50 -43.46 2.36
C TYR A 14 -62.33 -42.16 3.19
N SER A 15 -61.39 -41.30 2.77
CA SER A 15 -61.65 -40.01 2.11
C SER A 15 -60.34 -39.33 1.70
N GLU A 16 -60.44 -38.47 0.69
CA GLU A 16 -59.35 -37.83 -0.05
C GLU A 16 -58.47 -36.90 0.82
N ASN A 17 -57.17 -36.89 0.48
CA ASN A 17 -56.16 -35.85 0.67
C ASN A 17 -56.32 -34.85 1.83
N ALA A 18 -55.48 -35.04 2.85
CA ALA A 18 -55.28 -34.11 3.95
C ALA A 18 -54.68 -32.76 3.47
N LYS A 19 -55.57 -31.79 3.28
CA LYS A 19 -55.52 -30.35 3.60
C LYS A 19 -54.15 -29.66 3.67
N SER A 20 -53.88 -28.89 2.62
CA SER A 20 -53.43 -27.50 2.72
C SER A 20 -54.42 -26.70 3.58
N ASN A 21 -53.94 -25.94 4.55
CA ASN A 21 -54.72 -24.84 5.12
C ASN A 21 -54.17 -23.53 4.57
N ASP A 22 -54.67 -23.17 3.38
CA ASP A 22 -55.04 -21.80 3.11
C ASP A 22 -56.13 -21.40 4.11
N ILE A 23 -55.84 -20.40 4.95
CA ILE A 23 -56.87 -19.52 5.48
C ILE A 23 -56.58 -18.14 4.91
N SER A 24 -57.27 -17.88 3.80
CA SER A 24 -57.55 -16.55 3.29
C SER A 24 -58.27 -15.74 4.37
N LEU A 25 -57.58 -14.74 4.93
CA LEU A 25 -58.21 -13.53 5.42
C LEU A 25 -58.07 -12.45 4.34
N LYS A 26 -59.10 -12.37 3.51
CA LYS A 26 -59.46 -11.14 2.80
C LYS A 26 -59.95 -10.16 3.88
N GLU A 27 -59.09 -9.24 4.28
CA GLU A 27 -59.50 -8.01 4.97
C GLU A 27 -58.81 -6.81 4.30
N SER A 28 -59.66 -6.00 3.69
CA SER A 28 -59.56 -4.56 3.45
C SER A 28 -58.25 -3.96 2.90
N ILE A 29 -58.35 -3.50 1.65
CA ILE A 29 -57.66 -2.28 1.20
C ILE A 29 -58.08 -1.15 2.16
N GLY A 30 -57.12 -0.67 2.96
CA GLY A 30 -57.32 0.42 3.91
C GLY A 30 -57.35 -0.08 5.35
N ASP A 31 -56.20 -0.01 6.04
CA ASP A 31 -55.95 1.15 6.90
C ASP A 31 -54.49 1.28 7.34
N ALA A 32 -54.04 2.53 7.29
CA ALA A 32 -52.92 3.14 7.99
C ALA A 32 -51.50 2.59 7.74
N LEU A 33 -51.01 2.90 6.54
CA LEU A 33 -49.66 3.41 6.36
C LEU A 33 -49.39 4.55 7.36
N TYR A 34 -48.90 4.22 8.56
CA TYR A 34 -48.02 5.15 9.27
C TYR A 34 -46.64 5.02 8.64
N PHE A 35 -46.52 5.43 7.37
CA PHE A 35 -45.33 6.17 7.00
C PHE A 35 -45.38 7.39 7.91
N THR A 36 -44.53 7.43 8.93
CA THR A 36 -44.05 8.73 9.41
C THR A 36 -43.41 9.37 8.20
N GLN A 37 -44.21 10.13 7.44
CA GLN A 37 -43.76 10.91 6.32
C GLN A 37 -42.69 11.82 6.92
N LYS A 38 -41.43 11.51 6.64
CA LYS A 38 -40.33 12.37 7.03
C LYS A 38 -40.65 13.69 6.31
N ILE A 39 -41.05 14.71 7.06
CA ILE A 39 -41.35 16.02 6.49
C ILE A 39 -40.00 16.57 6.04
N SER A 40 -39.70 16.35 4.77
CA SER A 40 -38.48 16.83 4.15
C SER A 40 -38.75 18.25 3.66
N ASN A 41 -37.87 19.19 4.01
CA ASN A 41 -38.01 20.56 3.54
C ASN A 41 -37.83 20.58 2.01
N PRO A 42 -38.59 21.40 1.27
CA PRO A 42 -38.49 21.41 -0.18
C PRO A 42 -37.18 22.05 -0.65
N ALA A 43 -36.62 21.55 -1.76
CA ALA A 43 -35.54 22.23 -2.47
C ALA A 43 -36.14 23.24 -3.46
N CYS A 44 -35.57 24.44 -3.54
CA CYS A 44 -36.10 25.54 -4.34
C CYS A 44 -35.12 25.94 -5.44
N PHE A 45 -35.64 26.17 -6.64
CA PHE A 45 -34.89 26.49 -7.86
C PHE A 45 -35.29 27.88 -8.32
N TYR A 46 -34.33 28.79 -8.44
CA TYR A 46 -34.56 30.22 -8.61
C TYR A 46 -34.05 30.72 -9.96
N ALA A 47 -34.79 31.64 -10.59
CA ALA A 47 -34.41 32.29 -11.84
C ALA A 47 -33.24 33.27 -11.68
N GLU A 48 -33.09 33.85 -10.48
CA GLU A 48 -32.03 34.80 -10.15
C GLU A 48 -31.02 34.17 -9.19
N ASP A 49 -29.84 34.79 -9.11
CA ASP A 49 -28.76 34.35 -8.23
C ASP A 49 -29.09 34.64 -6.75
N ASN A 50 -28.32 34.04 -5.82
CA ASN A 50 -28.44 34.22 -4.37
C ASN A 50 -29.84 33.86 -3.80
N PHE A 51 -30.52 32.89 -4.41
CA PHE A 51 -31.82 32.36 -3.99
C PHE A 51 -32.95 33.41 -4.03
N GLN A 52 -32.95 34.25 -5.07
CA GLN A 52 -33.91 35.35 -5.26
C GLN A 52 -34.75 35.19 -6.54
N GLY A 53 -35.74 36.06 -6.71
CA GLY A 53 -36.58 36.09 -7.91
C GLY A 53 -37.66 35.00 -7.96
N GLU A 54 -38.13 34.70 -9.17
CA GLU A 54 -39.10 33.64 -9.43
C GLU A 54 -38.50 32.27 -9.07
N SER A 55 -39.30 31.40 -8.43
CA SER A 55 -38.84 30.07 -8.07
C SER A 55 -39.92 28.99 -8.09
N VAL A 56 -39.46 27.75 -8.21
CA VAL A 56 -40.25 26.54 -8.00
C VAL A 56 -39.61 25.73 -6.90
N CYS A 57 -40.41 25.18 -5.98
CA CYS A 57 -39.92 24.35 -4.88
C CYS A 57 -40.52 22.96 -4.98
N LEU A 58 -39.67 21.93 -4.87
CA LEU A 58 -40.05 20.53 -4.98
C LEU A 58 -39.80 19.81 -3.65
N THR A 59 -40.83 19.11 -3.16
CA THR A 59 -40.74 18.31 -1.93
C THR A 59 -40.35 16.88 -2.29
N PRO A 60 -39.27 16.32 -1.73
CA PRO A 60 -38.89 14.95 -2.03
C PRO A 60 -39.98 13.90 -1.73
N PRO A 61 -40.17 12.88 -2.59
CA PRO A 61 -39.60 12.72 -3.93
C PRO A 61 -40.48 13.36 -5.02
N GLU A 62 -39.96 14.34 -5.74
CA GLU A 62 -40.65 15.01 -6.86
C GLU A 62 -39.73 15.18 -8.08
N ILE A 63 -40.32 15.23 -9.28
CA ILE A 63 -39.61 15.47 -10.54
C ILE A 63 -40.33 16.53 -11.35
N MET A 64 -39.58 17.28 -12.14
CA MET A 64 -40.13 18.26 -13.07
C MET A 64 -39.27 18.34 -14.33
N ASP A 65 -39.95 18.22 -15.47
CA ASP A 65 -39.41 18.56 -16.77
C ASP A 65 -39.80 20.02 -17.06
N LEU A 66 -38.80 20.90 -17.19
CA LEU A 66 -39.03 22.35 -17.24
C LEU A 66 -39.53 22.81 -18.62
N TYR A 67 -39.29 22.02 -19.67
CA TYR A 67 -39.78 22.31 -21.01
C TYR A 67 -41.31 22.23 -21.09
N ASN A 68 -41.90 21.28 -20.36
CA ASN A 68 -43.35 21.01 -20.37
C ASN A 68 -44.11 21.68 -19.20
N ALA A 69 -43.42 22.45 -18.35
CA ALA A 69 -44.02 23.10 -17.20
C ALA A 69 -44.74 24.41 -17.61
N GLU A 70 -45.98 24.32 -18.11
CA GLU A 70 -46.77 25.48 -18.57
C GLU A 70 -46.92 26.62 -17.53
N LYS A 71 -46.65 26.33 -16.25
CA LYS A 71 -46.82 27.26 -15.12
C LYS A 71 -45.56 28.04 -14.76
N TYR A 72 -44.36 27.61 -15.18
CA TYR A 72 -43.10 28.19 -14.73
C TYR A 72 -42.13 28.36 -15.92
N ASP A 73 -41.67 29.59 -16.17
CA ASP A 73 -40.73 29.90 -17.26
C ASP A 73 -39.28 29.79 -16.76
N LEU A 74 -38.90 28.61 -16.27
CA LEU A 74 -37.60 28.34 -15.63
C LEU A 74 -36.65 27.48 -16.47
N ASN A 75 -37.08 26.98 -17.62
CA ASN A 75 -36.23 26.20 -18.52
C ASN A 75 -35.00 27.01 -18.94
N ASP A 76 -33.80 26.47 -18.72
CA ASP A 76 -32.52 27.12 -19.00
C ASP A 76 -32.34 28.49 -18.31
N LYS A 77 -33.10 28.76 -17.25
CA LYS A 77 -33.11 30.04 -16.53
C LYS A 77 -32.76 29.91 -15.04
N ILE A 78 -32.58 28.70 -14.54
CA ILE A 78 -32.18 28.48 -13.15
C ILE A 78 -30.77 29.03 -12.93
N SER A 79 -30.66 29.96 -11.98
CA SER A 79 -29.41 30.65 -11.61
C SER A 79 -28.99 30.37 -10.16
N SER A 80 -29.86 29.84 -9.30
CA SER A 80 -29.46 29.33 -7.99
C SER A 80 -30.43 28.26 -7.47
N ILE A 81 -29.94 27.38 -6.57
CA ILE A 81 -30.70 26.24 -6.03
C ILE A 81 -30.46 26.14 -4.53
N SER A 82 -31.51 26.31 -3.74
CA SER A 82 -31.49 26.09 -2.29
C SER A 82 -31.86 24.64 -1.97
N ILE A 83 -30.95 23.94 -1.29
CA ILE A 83 -31.09 22.53 -0.91
C ILE A 83 -31.00 22.43 0.62
N PRO A 84 -32.06 21.97 1.30
CA PRO A 84 -32.02 21.73 2.74
C PRO A 84 -31.31 20.42 3.09
N GLU A 85 -30.93 20.28 4.36
CA GLU A 85 -30.32 19.05 4.86
C GLU A 85 -31.19 17.82 4.57
N ASN A 86 -30.53 16.69 4.28
CA ASN A 86 -31.17 15.41 3.94
C ASN A 86 -31.99 15.41 2.64
N VAL A 87 -31.77 16.36 1.73
CA VAL A 87 -32.33 16.36 0.37
C VAL A 87 -31.23 16.24 -0.67
N GLN A 88 -31.46 15.41 -1.67
CA GLN A 88 -30.62 15.32 -2.87
C GLN A 88 -31.42 15.86 -4.06
N VAL A 89 -30.79 16.75 -4.82
CA VAL A 89 -31.28 17.28 -6.09
C VAL A 89 -30.48 16.67 -7.23
N THR A 90 -31.14 16.22 -8.28
CA THR A 90 -30.50 15.91 -9.56
C THR A 90 -30.88 16.98 -10.58
N ILE A 91 -29.89 17.63 -11.19
CA ILE A 91 -30.07 18.58 -12.28
C ILE A 91 -29.60 17.95 -13.59
N TYR A 92 -30.40 18.11 -14.65
CA TYR A 92 -30.13 17.55 -15.97
C TYR A 92 -29.95 18.68 -16.98
N GLU A 93 -28.93 18.56 -17.83
CA GLU A 93 -28.70 19.48 -18.95
C GLU A 93 -29.79 19.34 -20.02
N ASN A 94 -30.34 18.14 -20.18
CA ASN A 94 -31.35 17.83 -21.18
C ASN A 94 -32.70 17.52 -20.54
N ASP A 95 -33.76 17.67 -21.32
CA ASP A 95 -35.12 17.22 -20.99
C ASP A 95 -35.19 15.69 -20.85
N ASN A 96 -36.36 15.18 -20.44
CA ASN A 96 -36.61 13.74 -20.29
C ASN A 96 -35.63 13.01 -19.34
N PHE A 97 -34.94 13.74 -18.47
CA PHE A 97 -34.00 13.20 -17.47
C PHE A 97 -32.82 12.44 -18.12
N ASN A 98 -32.38 12.88 -19.29
CA ASN A 98 -31.22 12.31 -19.99
C ASN A 98 -29.90 12.92 -19.48
N PRO A 99 -28.78 12.17 -19.50
CA PRO A 99 -27.45 12.74 -19.29
C PRO A 99 -27.18 13.92 -20.25
N HIS A 100 -26.31 14.87 -19.92
CA HIS A 100 -25.48 14.97 -18.72
C HIS A 100 -26.27 15.41 -17.47
N TYR A 101 -25.86 14.93 -16.29
CA TYR A 101 -26.53 15.28 -15.03
C TYR A 101 -25.58 15.29 -13.84
N TYR A 102 -25.93 16.08 -12.82
CA TYR A 102 -25.24 16.12 -11.54
C TYR A 102 -26.20 15.92 -10.37
N ASN A 103 -25.68 15.30 -9.31
CA ASN A 103 -26.34 15.18 -8.02
C ASN A 103 -25.75 16.19 -7.04
N LEU A 104 -26.62 16.96 -6.41
CA LEU A 104 -26.30 18.02 -5.46
C LEU A 104 -26.94 17.71 -4.11
N THR A 105 -26.18 17.88 -3.04
CA THR A 105 -26.65 17.82 -1.65
C THR A 105 -26.42 19.12 -0.89
N GLU A 106 -25.80 20.10 -1.55
CA GLU A 106 -25.44 21.41 -1.02
C GLU A 106 -26.09 22.48 -1.91
N SER A 107 -26.51 23.59 -1.31
CA SER A 107 -27.08 24.71 -2.07
C SER A 107 -26.03 25.31 -3.00
N VAL A 108 -26.45 25.75 -4.19
CA VAL A 108 -25.54 26.26 -5.24
C VAL A 108 -26.03 27.60 -5.76
N ASP A 109 -25.10 28.51 -6.05
CA ASP A 109 -25.35 29.81 -6.66
C ASP A 109 -24.94 29.82 -8.15
N LEU A 110 -25.06 30.96 -8.80
CA LEU A 110 -24.74 31.10 -10.22
C LEU A 110 -23.27 30.79 -10.50
N ALA A 111 -22.36 31.24 -9.63
CA ALA A 111 -20.93 31.02 -9.80
C ALA A 111 -20.59 29.52 -9.80
N TRP A 112 -21.22 28.73 -8.92
CA TRP A 112 -21.07 27.28 -8.92
C TRP A 112 -21.70 26.62 -10.16
N LEU A 113 -22.88 27.07 -10.59
CA LEU A 113 -23.52 26.58 -11.82
C LEU A 113 -22.67 26.86 -13.07
N GLU A 114 -22.00 28.01 -13.13
CA GLU A 114 -21.06 28.35 -14.20
C GLU A 114 -19.86 27.42 -14.22
N LYS A 115 -19.23 27.17 -13.06
CA LYS A 115 -18.09 26.24 -12.93
C LYS A 115 -18.46 24.80 -13.31
N MET A 116 -19.68 24.38 -13.03
CA MET A 116 -20.21 23.07 -13.45
C MET A 116 -20.69 23.05 -14.91
N ASN A 117 -20.65 24.18 -15.62
CA ASN A 117 -21.18 24.33 -16.98
C ASN A 117 -22.69 24.01 -17.11
N MET A 118 -23.45 24.25 -16.04
CA MET A 118 -24.90 24.03 -15.95
C MET A 118 -25.70 25.35 -15.99
N ALA A 119 -25.05 26.50 -15.79
CA ALA A 119 -25.69 27.81 -15.90
C ALA A 119 -26.32 27.97 -17.29
N GLY A 120 -27.61 28.29 -17.32
CA GLY A 120 -28.35 28.50 -18.57
C GLY A 120 -28.64 27.22 -19.37
N LYS A 121 -28.58 26.04 -18.74
CA LYS A 121 -28.79 24.74 -19.43
C LYS A 121 -29.64 23.73 -18.67
N ILE A 122 -30.18 24.09 -17.50
CA ILE A 122 -30.96 23.14 -16.70
C ILE A 122 -32.35 23.01 -17.32
N SER A 123 -32.66 21.83 -17.84
CA SER A 123 -33.92 21.52 -18.53
C SER A 123 -34.80 20.50 -17.78
N ALA A 124 -34.24 19.75 -16.84
CA ALA A 124 -35.03 18.89 -15.94
C ALA A 124 -34.41 18.78 -14.55
N ILE A 125 -35.27 18.58 -13.54
CA ILE A 125 -34.89 18.55 -12.13
C ILE A 125 -35.61 17.42 -11.38
N LYS A 126 -34.93 16.83 -10.40
CA LYS A 126 -35.46 15.78 -9.53
C LYS A 126 -35.03 16.02 -8.10
N THR A 127 -35.93 15.79 -7.15
CA THR A 127 -35.64 15.78 -5.72
C THR A 127 -35.90 14.40 -5.13
N SER A 128 -35.06 13.98 -4.20
CA SER A 128 -35.21 12.73 -3.44
C SER A 128 -34.70 12.91 -2.03
N ASP A 129 -35.22 12.12 -1.09
CA ASP A 129 -34.60 12.02 0.23
C ASP A 129 -33.13 11.64 0.03
N ALA A 130 -32.23 12.41 0.65
CA ALA A 130 -30.81 12.15 0.48
C ALA A 130 -30.49 10.75 1.03
N PRO A 131 -29.88 9.87 0.23
CA PRO A 131 -29.30 8.64 0.75
C PRO A 131 -28.22 8.96 1.79
N SER A 132 -27.82 7.97 2.58
CA SER A 132 -26.71 8.10 3.55
C SER A 132 -25.39 8.59 2.92
N PHE A 133 -25.28 8.56 1.59
CA PHE A 133 -24.22 9.19 0.80
C PHE A 133 -24.66 9.30 -0.68
N CYS A 134 -24.13 10.30 -1.38
CA CYS A 134 -24.30 10.39 -2.83
C CYS A 134 -23.35 9.42 -3.56
N ALA A 135 -23.91 8.58 -4.46
CA ALA A 135 -23.21 7.44 -5.03
C ALA A 135 -22.60 7.65 -6.42
N GLN A 136 -23.08 8.62 -7.21
CA GLN A 136 -22.66 8.82 -8.59
C GLN A 136 -22.87 10.27 -9.05
N ASN A 137 -21.92 10.81 -9.84
CA ASN A 137 -21.92 12.17 -10.38
C ASN A 137 -22.26 13.23 -9.33
N CYS A 138 -21.66 13.11 -8.14
CA CYS A 138 -21.96 13.97 -7.02
C CYS A 138 -21.02 15.17 -7.02
N VAL A 139 -21.58 16.36 -6.90
CA VAL A 139 -20.77 17.58 -6.76
C VAL A 139 -20.61 17.88 -5.28
N VAL A 140 -19.37 18.01 -4.85
CA VAL A 140 -19.01 18.46 -3.49
C VAL A 140 -18.52 19.89 -3.59
N ILE A 141 -19.26 20.80 -2.96
CA ILE A 141 -18.94 22.23 -2.93
C ILE A 141 -18.06 22.52 -1.72
N LYS A 142 -18.47 22.06 -0.53
CA LYS A 142 -17.71 22.23 0.70
C LYS A 142 -17.39 20.88 1.33
N GLU A 143 -18.40 20.11 1.67
CA GLU A 143 -18.19 18.84 2.38
C GLU A 143 -19.29 17.83 2.06
N ASN A 144 -18.88 16.60 1.80
CA ASN A 144 -19.75 15.44 1.77
C ASN A 144 -19.33 14.45 2.86
N LYS A 145 -20.23 14.28 3.83
CA LYS A 145 -20.04 13.41 5.00
C LYS A 145 -20.78 12.09 4.79
N VAL A 146 -20.05 10.98 4.92
CA VAL A 146 -20.62 9.63 4.79
C VAL A 146 -20.57 8.87 6.11
N ASN A 147 -21.74 8.55 6.67
CA ASN A 147 -21.82 7.77 7.90
C ASN A 147 -21.65 6.27 7.63
N LEU A 148 -20.45 5.76 7.85
CA LEU A 148 -20.09 4.37 7.57
C LEU A 148 -20.84 3.38 8.46
N ASN A 149 -21.11 3.75 9.72
CA ASN A 149 -21.87 2.90 10.65
C ASN A 149 -23.29 2.64 10.14
N SER A 150 -23.99 3.64 9.62
CA SER A 150 -25.34 3.50 9.06
C SER A 150 -25.41 2.54 7.85
N ILE A 151 -24.27 2.31 7.20
CA ILE A 151 -24.13 1.46 6.01
C ILE A 151 -23.68 0.05 6.42
N PHE A 152 -22.55 -0.07 7.11
CA PHE A 152 -21.94 -1.37 7.43
C PHE A 152 -22.57 -2.07 8.64
N SER A 153 -23.10 -1.36 9.64
CA SER A 153 -23.67 -1.99 10.86
C SER A 153 -24.88 -2.87 10.57
N LYS A 154 -25.61 -2.58 9.49
CA LYS A 154 -26.74 -3.39 8.99
C LYS A 154 -26.36 -4.85 8.73
N TYR A 155 -25.08 -5.12 8.51
CA TYR A 155 -24.55 -6.44 8.16
C TYR A 155 -23.62 -7.03 9.23
N ALA A 156 -23.31 -6.28 10.29
CA ALA A 156 -22.34 -6.68 11.31
C ALA A 156 -22.79 -7.93 12.09
N SER A 157 -24.09 -8.10 12.35
CA SER A 157 -24.65 -9.28 13.03
C SER A 157 -24.65 -10.55 12.15
N GLU A 158 -24.63 -10.40 10.82
CA GLU A 158 -24.66 -11.51 9.87
C GLU A 158 -23.24 -12.01 9.54
N PHE A 159 -22.21 -11.15 9.61
CA PHE A 159 -20.84 -11.47 9.21
C PHE A 159 -19.78 -10.83 10.13
N ASN A 160 -19.32 -11.57 11.15
CA ASN A 160 -18.35 -11.08 12.14
C ASN A 160 -16.90 -10.94 11.64
N GLU A 161 -16.57 -11.36 10.41
CA GLU A 161 -15.19 -11.40 9.89
C GLU A 161 -15.14 -10.98 8.41
N THR A 162 -15.55 -9.76 8.09
CA THR A 162 -15.49 -9.22 6.72
C THR A 162 -14.64 -7.96 6.65
N ASN A 163 -13.86 -7.83 5.57
CA ASN A 163 -13.24 -6.58 5.22
C ASN A 163 -14.32 -5.62 4.70
N LYS A 164 -14.34 -4.39 5.21
CA LYS A 164 -15.17 -3.29 4.69
C LYS A 164 -14.37 -2.55 3.64
N ILE A 165 -14.98 -2.24 2.51
CA ILE A 165 -14.33 -1.64 1.35
C ILE A 165 -15.07 -0.38 0.95
N ILE A 166 -14.33 0.70 0.70
CA ILE A 166 -14.84 1.98 0.19
C ILE A 166 -13.97 2.36 -1.00
N LEU A 167 -14.58 2.50 -2.18
CA LEU A 167 -13.93 3.01 -3.39
C LEU A 167 -14.59 4.32 -3.79
N ILE A 168 -13.78 5.37 -3.98
CA ILE A 168 -14.22 6.68 -4.46
C ILE A 168 -13.46 6.99 -5.74
N ASN A 169 -14.16 7.37 -6.79
CA ASN A 169 -13.58 7.86 -8.04
C ASN A 169 -13.92 9.34 -8.22
N ILE A 170 -12.88 10.10 -8.55
CA ILE A 170 -12.87 11.55 -8.53
C ILE A 170 -12.23 12.05 -9.83
N ASP A 171 -12.82 13.08 -10.42
CA ASP A 171 -12.19 13.83 -11.50
C ASP A 171 -11.12 14.77 -10.95
N ILE A 172 -9.92 14.73 -11.54
CA ILE A 172 -8.80 15.55 -11.09
C ILE A 172 -8.12 16.30 -12.24
N ASN A 173 -7.68 17.52 -11.96
CA ASN A 173 -6.96 18.40 -12.88
C ASN A 173 -5.84 19.13 -12.12
N ASN A 174 -5.18 20.12 -12.75
CA ASN A 174 -4.07 20.84 -12.12
C ASN A 174 -4.51 21.85 -11.04
N GLU A 175 -5.81 22.14 -10.95
CA GLU A 175 -6.43 23.06 -9.99
C GLU A 175 -7.15 22.31 -8.85
N SER A 176 -7.14 20.97 -8.87
CA SER A 176 -7.80 20.15 -7.84
C SER A 176 -7.26 20.46 -6.44
N ASN A 177 -8.14 20.72 -5.49
CA ASN A 177 -7.76 20.93 -4.10
C ASN A 177 -8.83 20.33 -3.19
N PHE A 178 -8.57 19.16 -2.61
CA PHE A 178 -9.57 18.45 -1.81
C PHE A 178 -8.94 17.48 -0.80
N GLY A 179 -9.73 17.13 0.22
CA GLY A 179 -9.39 16.15 1.24
C GLY A 179 -10.36 14.98 1.25
N VAL A 180 -9.86 13.77 1.48
CA VAL A 180 -10.66 12.57 1.74
C VAL A 180 -10.07 11.84 2.94
N GLY A 181 -10.83 11.68 4.02
CA GLY A 181 -10.29 11.05 5.22
C GLY A 181 -11.24 10.97 6.39
N PHE A 182 -10.67 10.62 7.53
CA PHE A 182 -11.36 10.50 8.81
C PHE A 182 -10.99 11.69 9.71
N ILE A 183 -11.80 11.97 10.74
CA ILE A 183 -11.58 13.11 11.66
C ILE A 183 -10.16 13.12 12.23
N ASP A 184 -9.66 11.95 12.64
CA ASP A 184 -8.28 11.82 13.07
C ASP A 184 -7.43 11.46 11.85
N PHE A 185 -7.26 10.16 11.58
CA PHE A 185 -6.40 9.67 10.52
C PHE A 185 -6.89 8.29 10.05
N PRO A 186 -6.55 7.87 8.81
CA PRO A 186 -5.76 8.61 7.84
C PRO A 186 -6.53 9.68 7.07
N GLN A 187 -5.78 10.62 6.51
CA GLN A 187 -6.29 11.65 5.61
C GLN A 187 -5.50 11.67 4.31
N VAL A 188 -6.19 11.85 3.20
CA VAL A 188 -5.62 12.02 1.87
C VAL A 188 -5.91 13.44 1.43
N ILE A 189 -4.89 14.24 1.21
CA ILE A 189 -4.99 15.60 0.70
C ILE A 189 -4.44 15.61 -0.72
N VAL A 190 -5.18 16.22 -1.65
CA VAL A 190 -4.77 16.38 -3.04
C VAL A 190 -4.71 17.85 -3.36
N VAL A 191 -3.56 18.32 -3.85
CA VAL A 191 -3.33 19.69 -4.32
C VAL A 191 -2.69 19.62 -5.70
N GLY A 192 -3.43 20.08 -6.72
CA GLY A 192 -3.11 19.89 -8.13
C GLY A 192 -2.90 18.41 -8.46
N LYS A 193 -1.63 18.03 -8.66
CA LYS A 193 -1.21 16.66 -8.97
C LYS A 193 -0.40 16.00 -7.85
N ASP A 194 -0.32 16.63 -6.69
CA ASP A 194 0.35 16.11 -5.51
C ASP A 194 -0.68 15.49 -4.57
N LEU A 195 -0.38 14.28 -4.11
CA LEU A 195 -1.19 13.51 -3.17
C LEU A 195 -0.39 13.31 -1.89
N PHE A 196 -0.94 13.77 -0.78
CA PHE A 196 -0.37 13.69 0.55
C PHE A 196 -1.19 12.72 1.39
N PHE A 197 -0.57 11.63 1.84
CA PHE A 197 -1.20 10.66 2.74
C PHE A 197 -0.71 10.85 4.17
N TYR A 198 -1.59 11.31 5.05
CA TYR A 198 -1.34 11.46 6.48
C TYR A 198 -1.81 10.21 7.21
N SER A 199 -0.89 9.48 7.83
CA SER A 199 -1.23 8.32 8.67
C SER A 199 -1.47 8.69 10.14
N SER A 200 -0.94 9.83 10.60
CA SER A 200 -1.11 10.37 11.95
C SER A 200 -0.82 11.88 11.95
N GLY A 201 -1.24 12.59 13.00
CA GLY A 201 -1.05 14.04 13.11
C GLY A 201 0.34 14.45 13.59
N THR A 202 1.16 13.48 14.00
CA THR A 202 2.53 13.70 14.50
C THR A 202 3.60 13.44 13.46
N ASN A 203 3.27 12.69 12.40
CA ASN A 203 4.21 12.30 11.37
C ASN A 203 3.97 13.13 10.10
N PRO A 204 5.02 13.47 9.34
CA PRO A 204 4.84 14.10 8.04
C PRO A 204 4.09 13.15 7.08
N PRO A 205 3.39 13.71 6.08
CA PRO A 205 2.67 12.90 5.12
C PRO A 205 3.64 12.11 4.22
N ILE A 206 3.11 11.06 3.62
CA ILE A 206 3.74 10.43 2.47
C ILE A 206 3.28 11.18 1.22
N THR A 207 4.20 11.90 0.57
CA THR A 207 3.92 12.63 -0.66
C THR A 207 4.11 11.75 -1.89
N MET A 208 3.18 11.86 -2.84
CA MET A 208 3.17 11.14 -4.11
C MET A 208 2.77 12.11 -5.23
N ARG A 209 3.63 12.25 -6.25
CA ARG A 209 3.30 13.00 -7.48
C ARG A 209 2.59 12.10 -8.47
N MET A 210 1.36 12.48 -8.84
CA MET A 210 0.59 11.81 -9.89
C MET A 210 1.14 12.15 -11.29
N ASN A 211 0.87 11.31 -12.28
CA ASN A 211 1.17 11.56 -13.68
C ASN A 211 0.44 12.83 -14.16
N ASP A 212 1.11 13.65 -14.97
CA ASP A 212 0.52 14.89 -15.51
C ASP A 212 -0.71 14.64 -16.40
N ASN A 213 -0.84 13.42 -16.95
CA ASN A 213 -1.98 13.01 -17.78
C ASN A 213 -3.14 12.39 -16.99
N THR A 214 -3.07 12.33 -15.66
CA THR A 214 -4.12 11.71 -14.85
C THR A 214 -5.38 12.57 -14.88
N GLU A 215 -6.51 11.99 -15.30
CA GLU A 215 -7.82 12.66 -15.36
C GLU A 215 -8.76 12.12 -14.27
N HIS A 216 -8.59 10.86 -13.89
CA HIS A 216 -9.38 10.22 -12.84
C HIS A 216 -8.47 9.66 -11.75
N LEU A 217 -8.85 9.92 -10.50
CA LEU A 217 -8.21 9.37 -9.31
C LEU A 217 -9.20 8.47 -8.58
N SER A 218 -8.78 7.24 -8.31
CA SER A 218 -9.57 6.29 -7.55
C SER A 218 -8.92 5.98 -6.21
N LEU A 219 -9.57 6.38 -5.12
CA LEU A 219 -9.13 6.19 -3.74
C LEU A 219 -9.85 5.00 -3.12
N LEU A 220 -9.07 4.07 -2.56
CA LEU A 220 -9.58 2.82 -2.04
C LEU A 220 -9.17 2.60 -0.59
N PHE A 221 -10.16 2.48 0.28
CA PHE A 221 -10.00 2.17 1.69
C PHE A 221 -10.52 0.78 1.98
N LYS A 222 -9.70 -0.03 2.64
CA LYS A 222 -10.06 -1.35 3.17
C LYS A 222 -9.88 -1.32 4.68
N ILE A 223 -10.96 -1.57 5.40
CA ILE A 223 -11.02 -1.51 6.86
C ILE A 223 -11.30 -2.93 7.38
N ASN A 224 -10.45 -3.41 8.27
CA ASN A 224 -10.65 -4.61 9.08
C ASN A 224 -10.46 -4.25 10.56
N ASP A 225 -10.83 -5.11 11.51
CA ASP A 225 -10.95 -4.78 12.94
C ASP A 225 -9.76 -4.03 13.58
N ASN A 226 -8.53 -4.19 13.05
CA ASN A 226 -7.33 -3.59 13.63
C ASN A 226 -6.46 -2.78 12.63
N GLN A 227 -6.86 -2.68 11.35
CA GLN A 227 -6.01 -2.10 10.32
C GLN A 227 -6.81 -1.47 9.18
N LEU A 228 -6.37 -0.28 8.77
CA LEU A 228 -6.87 0.42 7.60
C LEU A 228 -5.78 0.36 6.53
N GLN A 229 -6.16 -0.15 5.36
CA GLN A 229 -5.31 -0.21 4.19
C GLN A 229 -5.84 0.77 3.16
N PHE A 230 -4.96 1.59 2.61
CA PHE A 230 -5.25 2.57 1.58
C PHE A 230 -4.52 2.22 0.29
N GLN A 231 -5.14 2.49 -0.84
CA GLN A 231 -4.56 2.34 -2.16
C GLN A 231 -5.14 3.42 -3.07
N TYR A 232 -4.36 3.87 -4.06
CA TYR A 232 -4.85 4.78 -5.10
C TYR A 232 -4.51 4.25 -6.49
N LEU A 233 -5.36 4.58 -7.46
CA LEU A 233 -5.18 4.26 -8.87
C LEU A 233 -5.42 5.52 -9.71
N GLU A 234 -4.44 5.82 -10.55
CA GLU A 234 -4.48 6.91 -11.52
C GLU A 234 -4.94 6.37 -12.87
N ALA A 235 -5.79 7.11 -13.56
CA ALA A 235 -6.22 6.75 -14.91
C ALA A 235 -6.38 7.97 -15.81
N LYS A 236 -6.18 7.73 -17.11
CA LYS A 236 -6.68 8.57 -18.19
C LYS A 236 -7.73 7.77 -18.95
N ASP A 237 -8.94 8.30 -19.05
CA ASP A 237 -10.11 7.52 -19.46
C ASP A 237 -10.21 6.19 -18.67
N THR A 238 -10.06 5.07 -19.38
CA THR A 238 -10.10 3.70 -18.84
C THR A 238 -8.71 3.09 -18.65
N THR A 239 -7.64 3.82 -19.01
CA THR A 239 -6.27 3.32 -19.00
C THR A 239 -5.58 3.67 -17.68
N PRO A 240 -5.14 2.67 -16.88
CA PRO A 240 -4.40 2.93 -15.65
C PRO A 240 -2.99 3.48 -15.96
N LEU A 241 -2.56 4.47 -15.17
CA LEU A 241 -1.27 5.15 -15.34
C LEU A 241 -0.23 4.79 -14.29
N ASN A 242 -0.64 4.15 -13.19
CA ASN A 242 0.24 3.69 -12.13
C ASN A 242 -0.03 2.23 -11.73
N THR A 243 0.95 1.61 -11.05
CA THR A 243 0.75 0.30 -10.40
C THR A 243 0.36 0.55 -8.95
N PRO A 244 -0.86 0.18 -8.53
CA PRO A 244 -1.34 0.57 -7.21
C PRO A 244 -0.70 -0.33 -6.14
N PHE A 245 -0.41 0.23 -4.96
CA PHE A 245 0.20 -0.47 -3.82
C PHE A 245 -0.57 -0.17 -2.52
N TRP A 246 -0.43 -1.04 -1.53
CA TRP A 246 -1.10 -0.86 -0.23
C TRP A 246 -0.28 -0.01 0.72
N ILE A 247 -0.91 1.00 1.30
CA ILE A 247 -0.42 1.76 2.45
C ILE A 247 -1.19 1.30 3.68
N ASN A 248 -0.48 0.76 4.68
CA ASN A 248 -1.08 0.26 5.89
C ASN A 248 -0.92 1.28 7.01
N SER A 249 -2.04 1.67 7.62
CA SER A 249 -2.08 2.56 8.78
C SER A 249 -2.83 1.89 9.93
N GLN A 250 -2.42 2.21 11.15
CA GLN A 250 -3.25 1.94 12.33
C GLN A 250 -4.38 2.96 12.40
N TYR A 251 -5.47 2.57 13.05
CA TYR A 251 -6.60 3.43 13.33
C TYR A 251 -7.26 3.02 14.66
N SER A 252 -7.96 3.96 15.30
CA SER A 252 -8.84 3.66 16.45
C SER A 252 -10.28 3.45 15.94
N PRO A 253 -10.97 2.34 16.27
CA PRO A 253 -12.32 2.06 15.79
C PRO A 253 -13.37 3.13 16.09
N GLU A 254 -13.20 3.90 17.16
CA GLU A 254 -14.07 5.02 17.51
C GLU A 254 -14.01 6.14 16.45
N ASN A 255 -12.91 6.22 15.70
CA ASN A 255 -12.59 7.32 14.79
C ASN A 255 -12.99 7.04 13.32
N LEU A 256 -13.52 5.85 13.00
CA LEU A 256 -13.97 5.47 11.64
C LEU A 256 -15.49 5.55 11.44
N THR A 257 -16.20 6.35 12.24
CA THR A 257 -17.66 6.46 12.14
C THR A 257 -18.11 7.14 10.85
N ASP A 258 -17.37 8.18 10.45
CA ASP A 258 -17.71 9.05 9.34
C ASP A 258 -16.50 9.24 8.41
N LEU A 259 -16.73 9.15 7.11
CA LEU A 259 -15.76 9.50 6.07
C LEU A 259 -16.10 10.90 5.54
N TYR A 260 -15.11 11.78 5.53
CA TYR A 260 -15.23 13.17 5.10
C TYR A 260 -14.58 13.34 3.74
N ILE A 261 -15.30 14.00 2.84
CA ILE A 261 -14.80 14.43 1.54
C ILE A 261 -14.98 15.95 1.50
N THR A 262 -13.88 16.69 1.59
CA THR A 262 -13.88 18.16 1.69
C THR A 262 -13.29 18.77 0.42
N ASN A 263 -13.92 19.81 -0.10
CA ASN A 263 -13.43 20.55 -1.26
C ASN A 263 -12.84 21.91 -0.84
N GLY A 264 -11.75 22.32 -1.47
CA GLY A 264 -11.08 23.59 -1.22
C GLY A 264 -10.42 23.66 0.16
N ILE A 265 -9.36 22.87 0.37
CA ILE A 265 -8.56 22.96 1.61
C ILE A 265 -7.94 24.36 1.68
N SER A 266 -8.27 25.10 2.73
CA SER A 266 -7.84 26.49 2.94
C SER A 266 -6.48 26.53 3.64
N ASP A 267 -5.59 27.39 3.16
CA ASP A 267 -4.31 27.70 3.83
C ASP A 267 -4.49 28.65 5.03
N ASN A 268 -5.72 29.17 5.25
CA ASN A 268 -6.00 30.23 6.21
C ASN A 268 -6.82 29.70 7.41
N GLU A 269 -6.49 30.16 8.62
CA GLU A 269 -7.16 29.76 9.88
C GLU A 269 -8.68 30.07 9.92
N GLN A 270 -9.18 30.91 9.01
CA GLN A 270 -10.62 31.24 8.91
C GLN A 270 -11.46 30.16 8.20
N GLY A 271 -10.85 29.23 7.45
CA GLY A 271 -11.56 28.11 6.82
C GLY A 271 -12.47 28.48 5.64
N ASP A 272 -12.33 29.69 5.08
CA ASP A 272 -13.08 30.09 3.89
C ASP A 272 -12.51 29.43 2.63
N ILE A 273 -13.42 28.92 1.79
CA ILE A 273 -13.10 28.32 0.49
C ILE A 273 -12.74 29.45 -0.48
N SER A 274 -11.62 29.32 -1.20
CA SER A 274 -11.21 30.31 -2.19
C SER A 274 -12.27 30.45 -3.30
N GLU A 275 -12.55 31.68 -3.74
CA GLU A 275 -13.45 31.94 -4.88
C GLU A 275 -13.02 31.19 -6.17
N ASN A 276 -11.75 30.83 -6.30
CA ASN A 276 -11.21 30.07 -7.43
C ASN A 276 -11.35 28.55 -7.31
N THR A 277 -11.96 28.04 -6.24
CA THR A 277 -12.11 26.59 -6.02
C THR A 277 -13.03 25.98 -7.06
N GLN A 278 -12.56 24.95 -7.76
CA GLN A 278 -13.37 24.20 -8.72
C GLN A 278 -14.28 23.18 -8.00
N PRO A 279 -15.45 22.84 -8.56
CA PRO A 279 -16.33 21.83 -7.98
C PRO A 279 -15.64 20.46 -8.01
N LEU A 280 -15.67 19.75 -6.88
CA LEU A 280 -15.16 18.40 -6.79
C LEU A 280 -16.23 17.41 -7.28
N ILE A 281 -15.96 16.74 -8.39
CA ILE A 281 -16.89 15.76 -8.98
C ILE A 281 -16.50 14.36 -8.54
N LEU A 282 -17.36 13.76 -7.73
CA LEU A 282 -17.30 12.34 -7.38
C LEU A 282 -18.10 11.55 -8.42
N ASN A 283 -17.40 11.01 -9.42
CA ASN A 283 -18.03 10.20 -10.44
C ASN A 283 -18.74 9.00 -9.85
N LYS A 284 -18.11 8.34 -8.87
CA LYS A 284 -18.65 7.11 -8.31
C LYS A 284 -18.11 6.78 -6.93
N THR A 285 -19.01 6.39 -6.03
CA THR A 285 -18.70 5.87 -4.70
C THR A 285 -19.34 4.49 -4.53
N ILE A 286 -18.51 3.49 -4.20
CA ILE A 286 -18.94 2.10 -3.99
C ILE A 286 -18.53 1.66 -2.59
N MET A 287 -19.45 1.02 -1.88
CA MET A 287 -19.14 0.34 -0.62
C MET A 287 -19.45 -1.14 -0.72
N ALA A 288 -18.50 -1.96 -0.28
CA ALA A 288 -18.59 -3.41 -0.37
C ALA A 288 -18.09 -4.09 0.90
N ILE A 289 -18.53 -5.33 1.10
CA ILE A 289 -17.98 -6.23 2.11
C ILE A 289 -17.35 -7.43 1.43
N ASN A 290 -16.21 -7.87 1.96
CA ASN A 290 -15.46 -9.01 1.45
C ASN A 290 -15.25 -10.04 2.55
N LYS A 291 -15.66 -11.29 2.31
CA LYS A 291 -15.40 -12.41 3.24
C LYS A 291 -13.92 -12.75 3.20
N HIS A 292 -13.31 -12.84 4.40
CA HIS A 292 -11.92 -13.23 4.54
C HIS A 292 -11.63 -14.50 3.74
N SER A 293 -10.60 -14.47 2.90
CA SER A 293 -10.07 -15.69 2.33
C SER A 293 -9.33 -16.43 3.46
N ASN A 294 -9.70 -17.68 3.74
CA ASN A 294 -8.86 -18.53 4.59
C ASN A 294 -7.56 -18.77 3.82
N ARG A 295 -6.51 -17.99 4.14
CA ARG A 295 -5.24 -17.92 3.41
C ARG A 295 -5.40 -17.50 1.96
N ASP A 296 -5.01 -16.26 1.64
CA ASP A 296 -4.50 -15.97 0.31
C ASP A 296 -3.34 -16.94 0.05
N LYS A 297 -3.60 -17.98 -0.74
CA LYS A 297 -2.56 -18.79 -1.37
C LYS A 297 -1.74 -17.81 -2.22
N ARG A 298 -0.67 -17.28 -1.63
CA ARG A 298 0.37 -16.50 -2.29
C ARG A 298 1.00 -17.40 -3.36
N GLY A 299 0.48 -17.31 -4.58
CA GLY A 299 1.18 -17.66 -5.81
C GLY A 299 1.53 -16.36 -6.50
N ALA A 300 2.69 -16.28 -7.14
CA ALA A 300 3.22 -15.04 -7.70
C ALA A 300 2.50 -14.59 -8.98
N LEU A 301 1.33 -15.12 -9.30
CA LEU A 301 0.59 -14.86 -10.53
C LEU A 301 -0.15 -13.51 -10.55
N GLY A 302 0.29 -12.53 -9.76
CA GLY A 302 -0.50 -11.33 -9.48
C GLY A 302 0.20 -9.98 -9.53
N ILE A 303 1.44 -9.89 -10.02
CA ILE A 303 2.12 -8.59 -10.19
C ILE A 303 2.05 -8.11 -11.65
N ALA A 304 1.74 -9.00 -12.59
CA ALA A 304 1.42 -8.63 -13.96
C ALA A 304 -0.11 -8.70 -14.18
N GLY A 305 -0.72 -7.57 -14.52
CA GLY A 305 -2.06 -7.56 -15.09
C GLY A 305 -3.20 -7.49 -14.07
N CYS A 306 -3.64 -8.61 -13.48
CA CYS A 306 -5.08 -8.69 -13.17
C CYS A 306 -5.56 -9.56 -12.00
N ILE A 307 -4.72 -10.19 -11.16
CA ILE A 307 -5.24 -11.21 -10.23
C ILE A 307 -4.57 -11.18 -8.86
N GLY A 308 -5.38 -10.98 -7.80
CA GLY A 308 -4.93 -11.17 -6.43
C GLY A 308 -5.70 -10.39 -5.37
N ILE A 309 -6.63 -9.53 -5.79
CA ILE A 309 -7.48 -8.78 -4.87
C ILE A 309 -8.90 -8.73 -5.45
N PRO A 310 -9.94 -9.07 -4.68
CA PRO A 310 -11.34 -8.80 -5.06
C PRO A 310 -11.62 -7.32 -5.39
N LEU A 311 -10.66 -6.43 -5.13
CA LEU A 311 -10.68 -4.99 -5.36
C LEU A 311 -10.32 -4.58 -6.80
N LEU A 312 -9.60 -5.41 -7.57
CA LEU A 312 -9.43 -5.19 -9.02
C LEU A 312 -10.77 -5.29 -9.75
N ALA A 313 -11.62 -6.24 -9.33
CA ALA A 313 -12.97 -6.35 -9.81
C ALA A 313 -13.74 -5.04 -9.53
N ILE A 314 -13.61 -4.45 -8.34
CA ILE A 314 -14.25 -3.17 -7.98
C ILE A 314 -13.67 -2.00 -8.78
N TYR A 315 -12.35 -1.92 -9.01
CA TYR A 315 -11.76 -0.92 -9.88
C TYR A 315 -12.32 -1.00 -11.31
N ASN A 316 -12.54 -2.20 -11.86
CA ASN A 316 -13.17 -2.34 -13.17
C ASN A 316 -14.61 -1.79 -13.24
N TYR A 317 -15.35 -1.68 -12.13
CA TYR A 317 -16.66 -1.01 -12.11
C TYR A 317 -16.56 0.50 -12.28
N VAL A 318 -15.36 1.06 -12.13
CA VAL A 318 -15.07 2.48 -12.25
C VAL A 318 -14.28 2.73 -13.54
N ILE A 319 -13.12 2.09 -13.70
CA ILE A 319 -12.20 2.35 -14.81
C ILE A 319 -12.39 1.43 -16.03
N GLN A 320 -13.25 0.41 -15.95
CA GLN A 320 -13.52 -0.52 -17.06
C GLN A 320 -12.29 -1.17 -17.72
N GLY A 321 -11.22 -1.41 -16.95
CA GLY A 321 -10.01 -2.06 -17.43
C GLY A 321 -10.21 -3.51 -17.89
N HIS A 322 -9.24 -4.04 -18.66
CA HIS A 322 -9.30 -5.37 -19.29
C HIS A 322 -9.19 -6.58 -18.33
N CYS A 323 -9.15 -6.37 -17.01
CA CYS A 323 -8.90 -7.42 -16.02
C CYS A 323 -10.18 -8.13 -15.54
N ASN A 324 -10.69 -9.12 -16.28
CA ASN A 324 -11.99 -9.76 -16.01
C ASN A 324 -12.07 -10.69 -14.76
N GLN A 325 -12.11 -10.14 -13.53
CA GLN A 325 -12.45 -10.89 -12.30
C GLN A 325 -13.87 -10.59 -11.76
N LEU A 326 -14.83 -10.31 -12.64
CA LEU A 326 -16.22 -10.00 -12.27
C LEU A 326 -16.91 -11.15 -11.51
N ASP A 327 -16.43 -12.38 -11.69
CA ASP A 327 -16.90 -13.60 -11.02
C ASP A 327 -16.74 -13.57 -9.50
N LYS A 328 -15.87 -12.70 -8.96
CA LYS A 328 -15.72 -12.51 -7.51
C LYS A 328 -16.70 -11.52 -6.92
N LEU A 329 -17.42 -10.76 -7.75
CA LEU A 329 -18.44 -9.83 -7.30
C LEU A 329 -19.81 -10.48 -7.40
N VAL A 330 -20.41 -10.70 -6.24
CA VAL A 330 -21.56 -11.60 -6.11
C VAL A 330 -22.70 -10.94 -5.35
N GLY A 331 -23.92 -11.44 -5.59
CA GLY A 331 -25.10 -11.01 -4.85
C GLY A 331 -25.12 -11.54 -3.41
N LYS A 332 -26.06 -11.03 -2.61
CA LYS A 332 -26.24 -11.43 -1.19
C LYS A 332 -26.28 -12.94 -1.00
N ASP A 333 -27.01 -13.65 -1.85
CA ASP A 333 -27.22 -15.09 -1.71
C ASP A 333 -25.89 -15.84 -1.83
N GLU A 334 -25.17 -15.67 -2.94
CA GLU A 334 -23.89 -16.31 -3.16
C GLU A 334 -22.82 -15.86 -2.16
N PHE A 335 -22.83 -14.60 -1.74
CA PHE A 335 -21.97 -14.12 -0.66
C PHE A 335 -22.24 -14.87 0.65
N SER A 336 -23.51 -15.13 0.97
CA SER A 336 -23.93 -15.73 2.25
C SER A 336 -23.59 -17.22 2.36
N HIS A 337 -23.35 -17.92 1.24
CA HIS A 337 -22.99 -19.33 1.24
C HIS A 337 -21.61 -19.59 1.90
N HIS A 338 -21.38 -20.85 2.29
CA HIS A 338 -20.14 -21.32 2.92
C HIS A 338 -18.93 -21.30 1.96
N ASP A 339 -19.15 -21.32 0.65
CA ASP A 339 -18.15 -21.15 -0.41
C ASP A 339 -17.91 -19.68 -0.77
N GLY A 340 -18.57 -18.73 -0.08
CA GLY A 340 -18.42 -17.28 -0.30
C GLY A 340 -17.05 -16.69 0.10
N THR A 341 -16.12 -17.52 0.55
CA THR A 341 -14.74 -17.13 0.91
C THR A 341 -14.03 -16.43 -0.26
N GLY A 342 -13.49 -15.23 -0.03
CA GLY A 342 -12.80 -14.45 -1.05
C GLY A 342 -13.71 -13.77 -2.08
N LYS A 343 -15.04 -13.91 -1.96
CA LYS A 343 -16.03 -13.17 -2.75
C LYS A 343 -16.33 -11.81 -2.11
N THR A 344 -16.84 -10.89 -2.93
CA THR A 344 -17.15 -9.52 -2.51
C THR A 344 -18.57 -9.15 -2.91
N TRP A 345 -19.28 -8.51 -2.00
CA TRP A 345 -20.65 -8.05 -2.23
C TRP A 345 -20.71 -6.53 -2.10
N VAL A 346 -21.16 -5.86 -3.16
CA VAL A 346 -21.46 -4.42 -3.15
C VAL A 346 -22.76 -4.20 -2.38
N ILE A 347 -22.65 -3.52 -1.24
CA ILE A 347 -23.76 -3.26 -0.32
C ILE A 347 -24.34 -1.86 -0.48
N ALA A 348 -23.59 -0.95 -1.11
CA ALA A 348 -24.07 0.39 -1.42
C ALA A 348 -23.35 0.99 -2.64
N GLY A 349 -24.08 1.85 -3.35
CA GLY A 349 -23.64 2.46 -4.61
C GLY A 349 -24.16 1.68 -5.84
N SER A 350 -24.04 2.30 -7.01
CA SER A 350 -24.50 1.66 -8.25
C SER A 350 -23.51 0.60 -8.72
N THR A 351 -24.03 -0.60 -9.02
CA THR A 351 -23.26 -1.65 -9.71
C THR A 351 -23.21 -1.44 -11.23
N ALA A 352 -23.85 -0.43 -11.81
CA ALA A 352 -23.71 -0.16 -13.24
C ALA A 352 -22.32 0.46 -13.51
N PRO A 353 -21.49 -0.08 -14.43
CA PRO A 353 -20.18 0.50 -14.73
C PRO A 353 -20.32 1.89 -15.36
N LEU A 354 -19.28 2.73 -15.27
CA LEU A 354 -19.26 4.03 -15.96
C LEU A 354 -19.39 3.84 -17.49
N PRO A 355 -19.91 4.80 -18.27
CA PRO A 355 -19.99 4.65 -19.72
C PRO A 355 -18.61 4.55 -20.37
N VAL A 356 -18.43 3.66 -21.36
CA VAL A 356 -17.18 3.54 -22.12
C VAL A 356 -17.06 4.74 -23.07
N PRO A 357 -15.97 5.54 -23.04
CA PRO A 357 -15.70 6.50 -24.11
C PRO A 357 -15.56 5.77 -25.45
N LYS A 358 -16.00 6.36 -26.56
CA LYS A 358 -15.87 5.75 -27.91
C LYS A 358 -14.39 5.46 -28.20
N GLN A 359 -13.97 4.20 -28.08
CA GLN A 359 -12.59 3.77 -28.34
C GLN A 359 -12.30 3.68 -29.84
N ASP A 360 -11.15 4.22 -30.24
CA ASP A 360 -10.34 3.61 -31.29
C ASP A 360 -9.70 2.33 -30.73
N LEU A 361 -9.64 1.29 -31.57
CA LEU A 361 -9.16 -0.05 -31.26
C LEU A 361 -7.85 -0.04 -30.44
N CYS A 362 -7.86 -0.84 -29.35
CA CYS A 362 -6.74 -1.11 -28.46
C CYS A 362 -5.37 -1.09 -29.16
N SER A 363 -4.49 -0.19 -28.75
CA SER A 363 -3.06 -0.45 -28.89
C SER A 363 -2.67 -1.53 -27.87
N PRO A 364 -1.89 -2.55 -28.26
CA PRO A 364 -1.31 -3.48 -27.29
C PRO A 364 -0.53 -2.66 -26.26
N LEU A 365 -0.66 -3.01 -24.98
CA LEU A 365 0.35 -2.62 -23.99
C LEU A 365 1.71 -3.00 -24.59
N ASP A 366 2.56 -2.01 -24.80
CA ASP A 366 3.89 -2.21 -25.34
C ASP A 366 4.63 -3.14 -24.38
N ASP A 367 4.86 -4.38 -24.82
CA ASP A 367 5.34 -5.52 -24.02
C ASP A 367 6.85 -5.42 -23.74
N THR A 368 7.35 -4.19 -23.57
CA THR A 368 8.79 -3.85 -23.55
C THR A 368 9.24 -3.17 -22.27
N THR A 369 8.41 -3.13 -21.23
CA THR A 369 8.90 -2.74 -19.91
C THR A 369 9.69 -3.89 -19.31
N ALA A 370 11.01 -3.69 -19.18
CA ALA A 370 11.89 -4.63 -18.52
C ALA A 370 11.29 -5.04 -17.17
N PRO A 371 11.31 -6.33 -16.79
CA PRO A 371 10.80 -6.77 -15.50
C PRO A 371 11.62 -6.15 -14.37
N ILE A 372 10.97 -5.34 -13.54
CA ILE A 372 11.58 -4.64 -12.39
C ILE A 372 10.77 -5.00 -11.12
N LEU A 373 11.41 -4.92 -9.95
CA LEU A 373 10.77 -5.13 -8.64
C LEU A 373 9.76 -4.00 -8.33
N HIS A 374 8.46 -4.28 -8.25
CA HIS A 374 7.41 -3.29 -7.96
C HIS A 374 7.19 -3.10 -6.47
N LEU A 375 6.94 -1.87 -6.02
CA LEU A 375 6.43 -1.62 -4.66
C LEU A 375 5.04 -2.25 -4.54
N THR A 376 4.83 -3.01 -3.47
CA THR A 376 3.55 -3.70 -3.25
C THR A 376 2.88 -3.29 -1.95
N HIS A 377 3.68 -2.94 -0.93
CA HIS A 377 3.20 -2.60 0.41
C HIS A 377 4.10 -1.53 1.04
N LEU A 378 3.49 -0.63 1.80
CA LEU A 378 4.12 0.40 2.60
C LEU A 378 3.48 0.41 3.99
N ASP A 379 4.25 0.05 5.02
CA ASP A 379 3.76 0.05 6.40
C ASP A 379 4.21 1.34 7.11
N THR A 380 3.25 2.18 7.54
CA THR A 380 3.55 3.49 8.15
C THR A 380 3.79 3.42 9.66
N HIS A 381 3.40 2.32 10.30
CA HIS A 381 3.39 2.18 11.75
C HIS A 381 3.88 0.79 12.18
N LEU A 382 5.14 0.49 11.90
CA LEU A 382 5.82 -0.70 12.43
C LEU A 382 6.29 -0.50 13.86
N HIS A 383 5.44 0.06 14.73
CA HIS A 383 5.76 0.37 16.13
C HIS A 383 7.07 1.15 16.33
N ASN A 384 7.42 2.03 15.39
CA ASN A 384 8.67 2.78 15.40
C ASN A 384 9.89 1.83 15.43
N GLN A 385 9.90 0.84 14.53
CA GLN A 385 10.96 -0.16 14.44
C GLN A 385 11.38 -0.43 12.98
N SER A 386 11.39 0.59 12.13
CA SER A 386 11.71 0.48 10.70
C SER A 386 13.08 -0.15 10.42
N LEU A 387 14.03 -0.03 11.36
CA LEU A 387 15.39 -0.57 11.24
C LEU A 387 15.54 -1.90 11.97
N THR A 388 15.01 -2.01 13.19
CA THR A 388 15.27 -3.15 14.09
C THR A 388 14.32 -4.31 13.86
N LEU A 389 13.03 -4.07 13.58
CA LEU A 389 12.07 -5.13 13.33
C LEU A 389 12.43 -6.00 12.11
N PRO A 390 12.73 -5.44 10.93
CA PRO A 390 13.18 -6.26 9.79
C PRO A 390 14.52 -6.96 10.04
N ALA A 391 15.40 -6.37 10.86
CA ALA A 391 16.65 -7.01 11.25
C ALA A 391 16.42 -8.24 12.16
N VAL A 392 15.50 -8.13 13.12
CA VAL A 392 15.07 -9.23 13.99
C VAL A 392 14.37 -10.32 13.20
N ALA A 393 13.45 -9.94 12.30
CA ALA A 393 12.77 -10.90 11.43
C ALA A 393 13.79 -11.78 10.69
N ARG A 394 14.86 -11.15 10.18
CA ARG A 394 15.94 -11.82 9.45
C ARG A 394 16.76 -12.78 10.31
N ILE A 395 17.28 -12.33 11.45
CA ILE A 395 18.10 -13.19 12.33
C ILE A 395 17.27 -14.33 12.93
N CYS A 396 16.00 -14.06 13.27
CA CYS A 396 15.08 -15.03 13.84
C CYS A 396 14.33 -15.86 12.80
N GLN A 397 14.68 -15.73 11.51
CA GLN A 397 14.14 -16.55 10.43
C GLN A 397 12.61 -16.53 10.35
N THR A 398 12.04 -15.35 10.53
CA THR A 398 10.60 -15.10 10.46
C THR A 398 10.34 -13.88 9.59
N SER A 399 9.08 -13.53 9.42
CA SER A 399 8.67 -12.36 8.67
C SER A 399 8.30 -11.21 9.59
N VAL A 400 8.41 -9.97 9.10
CA VAL A 400 7.94 -8.79 9.84
C VAL A 400 6.47 -8.98 10.22
N GLU A 401 5.64 -9.46 9.29
CA GLU A 401 4.22 -9.74 9.54
C GLU A 401 4.03 -10.86 10.57
N GLY A 402 4.90 -11.87 10.57
CA GLY A 402 4.92 -12.94 11.56
C GLY A 402 5.26 -12.44 12.97
N LEU A 403 6.18 -11.48 13.09
CA LEU A 403 6.50 -10.84 14.38
C LEU A 403 5.34 -10.02 14.92
N LEU A 404 4.63 -9.30 14.04
CA LEU A 404 3.49 -8.47 14.42
C LEU A 404 2.24 -9.29 14.77
N SER A 405 2.05 -10.45 14.14
CA SER A 405 0.87 -11.30 14.31
C SER A 405 1.03 -12.39 15.38
N ALA A 406 2.25 -12.69 15.82
CA ALA A 406 2.50 -13.76 16.78
C ALA A 406 1.96 -13.42 18.18
N ARG A 407 0.99 -14.20 18.66
CA ARG A 407 0.84 -14.46 20.09
C ARG A 407 1.99 -15.41 20.48
N TYR A 408 3.11 -14.85 20.94
CA TYR A 408 4.37 -15.57 21.15
C TYR A 408 4.21 -16.93 21.87
N PRO A 409 4.84 -18.02 21.37
CA PRO A 409 4.79 -19.33 22.02
C PRO A 409 5.49 -19.35 23.39
N ARG A 410 5.07 -20.24 24.28
CA ARG A 410 5.60 -20.40 25.65
C ARG A 410 6.91 -21.19 25.76
N SER A 411 7.51 -21.62 24.64
CA SER A 411 8.76 -22.41 24.66
C SER A 411 10.00 -21.51 24.65
N PRO A 412 11.00 -21.74 25.54
CA PRO A 412 12.24 -20.94 25.60
C PRO A 412 13.14 -21.08 24.35
N ASP A 413 13.19 -22.26 23.73
CA ASP A 413 14.13 -22.56 22.63
C ASP A 413 13.72 -21.93 21.27
N GLU A 414 12.51 -21.37 21.16
CA GLU A 414 11.97 -20.73 19.95
C GLU A 414 11.66 -19.23 20.16
N ASN A 415 12.35 -18.56 21.09
CA ASN A 415 12.01 -17.20 21.53
C ASN A 415 12.95 -16.09 21.01
N CYS A 416 13.67 -16.32 19.91
CA CYS A 416 14.61 -15.34 19.32
C CYS A 416 14.04 -13.90 19.26
N PRO A 417 12.83 -13.64 18.73
CA PRO A 417 12.36 -12.27 18.64
C PRO A 417 12.07 -11.62 20.00
N ARG A 418 11.70 -12.42 21.01
CA ARG A 418 11.29 -11.92 22.33
C ARG A 418 12.41 -11.20 23.06
N TRP A 419 13.66 -11.62 22.87
CA TRP A 419 14.80 -11.04 23.57
C TRP A 419 15.66 -10.17 22.65
N VAL A 420 15.80 -10.51 21.36
CA VAL A 420 16.61 -9.71 20.42
C VAL A 420 15.95 -8.37 20.12
N LEU A 421 14.62 -8.32 19.93
CA LEU A 421 13.93 -7.10 19.54
C LEU A 421 13.96 -6.02 20.63
N PRO A 422 13.59 -6.29 21.90
CA PRO A 422 13.64 -5.27 22.95
C PRO A 422 15.06 -4.73 23.16
N ILE A 423 16.08 -5.59 23.16
CA ILE A 423 17.48 -5.17 23.33
C ILE A 423 17.92 -4.23 22.20
N LEU A 424 17.64 -4.59 20.94
CA LEU A 424 17.99 -3.74 19.81
C LEU A 424 17.22 -2.42 19.79
N MET A 425 15.95 -2.43 20.20
CA MET A 425 15.15 -1.22 20.35
C MET A 425 15.74 -0.29 21.40
N ASP A 426 16.03 -0.81 22.60
CA ASP A 426 16.54 -0.01 23.71
C ASP A 426 17.95 0.51 23.41
N PHE A 427 18.82 -0.33 22.84
CA PHE A 427 20.13 0.12 22.36
C PHE A 427 19.99 1.22 21.31
N THR A 428 19.07 1.08 20.34
CA THR A 428 18.86 2.13 19.33
C THR A 428 18.24 3.40 19.92
N SER A 429 17.36 3.28 20.91
CA SER A 429 16.79 4.43 21.60
C SER A 429 17.84 5.20 22.40
N LEU A 430 18.79 4.51 23.03
CA LEU A 430 19.80 5.13 23.88
C LEU A 430 20.98 5.71 23.08
N PHE A 431 21.42 5.01 22.03
CA PHE A 431 22.64 5.34 21.30
C PHE A 431 22.38 5.77 19.86
N GLY A 432 21.15 5.68 19.36
CA GLY A 432 20.78 5.96 17.98
C GLY A 432 20.63 7.44 17.64
N HIS A 433 20.87 8.38 18.55
CA HIS A 433 20.91 9.81 18.23
C HIS A 433 22.17 10.23 17.46
N SER A 434 23.17 9.34 17.36
CA SER A 434 24.41 9.55 16.62
C SER A 434 24.91 8.23 16.04
N ILE A 435 25.36 8.24 14.77
CA ILE A 435 25.96 7.07 14.13
C ILE A 435 27.31 6.72 14.78
N GLN A 436 27.96 7.70 15.43
CA GLN A 436 29.23 7.48 16.13
C GLN A 436 29.05 6.63 17.39
N ASP A 437 27.88 6.72 18.02
CA ASP A 437 27.53 5.96 19.23
C ASP A 437 26.82 4.66 18.87
N TRP A 438 26.01 4.66 17.80
CA TRP A 438 25.32 3.50 17.26
C TRP A 438 26.23 2.60 16.41
N THR A 439 27.24 1.99 17.05
CA THR A 439 28.26 1.15 16.41
C THR A 439 28.34 -0.25 17.02
N GLN A 440 28.83 -1.21 16.23
CA GLN A 440 29.02 -2.58 16.68
C GLN A 440 29.98 -2.63 17.87
N GLY A 441 31.08 -1.88 17.82
CA GLY A 441 32.06 -1.83 18.92
C GLY A 441 31.45 -1.29 20.22
N ARG A 442 30.54 -0.30 20.15
CA ARG A 442 29.83 0.15 21.36
C ARG A 442 28.87 -0.91 21.89
N LEU A 443 28.13 -1.60 21.02
CA LEU A 443 27.25 -2.69 21.44
C LEU A 443 28.05 -3.78 22.17
N GLU A 444 29.18 -4.21 21.60
CA GLU A 444 30.07 -5.21 22.22
C GLU A 444 30.63 -4.74 23.57
N GLN A 445 31.03 -3.46 23.68
CA GLN A 445 31.48 -2.87 24.95
C GLN A 445 30.38 -2.88 26.02
N ILE A 446 29.14 -2.53 25.67
CA ILE A 446 28.01 -2.53 26.59
C ILE A 446 27.67 -3.95 27.04
N LEU A 447 27.67 -4.91 26.12
CA LEU A 447 27.43 -6.32 26.44
C LEU A 447 28.47 -6.85 27.43
N ALA A 448 29.76 -6.55 27.18
CA ALA A 448 30.83 -6.91 28.09
C ALA A 448 30.68 -6.23 29.46
N HIS A 449 30.36 -4.93 29.49
CA HIS A 449 30.22 -4.20 30.74
C HIS A 449 29.03 -4.68 31.58
N ILE A 450 27.87 -4.92 30.96
CA ILE A 450 26.69 -5.45 31.66
C ILE A 450 26.98 -6.84 32.24
N ALA A 451 27.72 -7.68 31.51
CA ALA A 451 28.12 -9.01 31.99
C ALA A 451 29.00 -8.93 33.25
N GLU A 452 29.82 -7.88 33.37
CA GLU A 452 30.75 -7.69 34.49
C GLU A 452 30.16 -6.91 35.66
N THR A 453 29.45 -5.82 35.39
CA THR A 453 29.07 -4.80 36.39
C THR A 453 27.57 -4.65 36.58
N ALA A 454 26.75 -5.34 35.76
CA ALA A 454 25.30 -5.17 35.72
C ALA A 454 24.85 -3.71 35.51
N SER A 455 25.64 -2.92 34.77
CA SER A 455 25.34 -1.56 34.35
C SER A 455 25.77 -1.38 32.90
N THR A 456 25.21 -0.40 32.19
CA THR A 456 25.74 -0.02 30.87
C THR A 456 27.05 0.76 30.99
N GLY A 457 27.32 1.39 32.15
CA GLY A 457 28.47 2.28 32.35
C GLY A 457 28.30 3.68 31.76
N TYR A 458 27.10 4.01 31.28
CA TYR A 458 26.78 5.32 30.69
C TYR A 458 25.72 6.04 31.53
N ALA A 459 25.85 7.35 31.69
CA ALA A 459 24.80 8.16 32.30
C ALA A 459 23.69 8.41 31.27
N SER A 460 22.62 7.61 31.32
CA SER A 460 21.45 7.79 30.46
C SER A 460 20.53 8.89 30.99
N ASN A 461 19.97 9.71 30.09
CA ASN A 461 18.86 10.61 30.43
C ASN A 461 17.50 9.86 30.52
N ASN A 462 17.46 8.59 30.09
CA ASN A 462 16.29 7.72 30.13
C ASN A 462 16.64 6.45 30.93
N GLN A 463 16.55 6.58 32.27
CA GLN A 463 16.91 5.51 33.20
C GLN A 463 16.03 4.26 33.02
N GLU A 464 14.74 4.42 32.73
CA GLU A 464 13.82 3.30 32.53
C GLU A 464 14.23 2.41 31.35
N THR A 465 14.63 3.02 30.23
CA THR A 465 15.10 2.29 29.04
C THR A 465 16.46 1.63 29.30
N GLU A 466 17.33 2.29 30.07
CA GLU A 466 18.61 1.70 30.48
C GLU A 466 18.42 0.47 31.37
N ASP A 467 17.58 0.58 32.41
CA ASP A 467 17.30 -0.52 33.34
C ASP A 467 16.67 -1.71 32.60
N ARG A 468 15.78 -1.44 31.63
CA ARG A 468 15.21 -2.47 30.75
C ARG A 468 16.28 -3.15 29.91
N LEU A 469 17.16 -2.39 29.26
CA LEU A 469 18.27 -2.92 28.46
C LEU A 469 19.19 -3.83 29.30
N VAL A 470 19.59 -3.38 30.48
CA VAL A 470 20.43 -4.14 31.41
C VAL A 470 19.75 -5.45 31.79
N ARG A 471 18.47 -5.39 32.17
CA ARG A 471 17.71 -6.59 32.57
C ARG A 471 17.61 -7.61 31.44
N GLU A 472 17.19 -7.19 30.25
CA GLU A 472 17.01 -8.09 29.09
C GLU A 472 18.34 -8.71 28.64
N ILE A 473 19.45 -7.95 28.66
CA ILE A 473 20.78 -8.49 28.35
C ILE A 473 21.22 -9.52 29.39
N LYS A 474 21.01 -9.27 30.69
CA LYS A 474 21.37 -10.24 31.73
C LYS A 474 20.57 -11.53 31.59
N GLU A 475 19.26 -11.42 31.39
CA GLU A 475 18.40 -12.59 31.14
C GLU A 475 18.86 -13.39 29.91
N ALA A 476 19.25 -12.71 28.83
CA ALA A 476 19.81 -13.36 27.64
C ALA A 476 21.16 -14.04 27.94
N ILE A 477 22.10 -13.37 28.61
CA ILE A 477 23.41 -13.95 28.96
C ILE A 477 23.24 -15.18 29.88
N GLU A 478 22.32 -15.13 30.84
CA GLU A 478 22.02 -16.27 31.72
C GLU A 478 21.45 -17.47 30.96
N ALA A 479 20.64 -17.23 29.92
CA ALA A 479 19.99 -18.28 29.14
C ALA A 479 20.91 -18.98 28.11
N GLN A 480 21.76 -18.21 27.41
CA GLN A 480 22.53 -18.70 26.24
C GLN A 480 24.05 -18.45 26.34
N GLY A 481 24.52 -17.74 27.36
CA GLY A 481 25.92 -17.38 27.53
C GLY A 481 26.33 -16.13 26.76
N ILE A 482 27.41 -15.48 27.22
CA ILE A 482 27.88 -14.20 26.67
C ILE A 482 28.31 -14.29 25.20
N THR A 483 28.99 -15.38 24.82
CA THR A 483 29.51 -15.53 23.44
C THR A 483 28.38 -15.61 22.43
N GLU A 484 27.38 -16.48 22.67
CA GLU A 484 26.24 -16.65 21.77
C GLU A 484 25.37 -15.38 21.75
N THR A 485 25.13 -14.77 22.92
CA THR A 485 24.39 -13.50 23.03
C THR A 485 25.03 -12.41 22.20
N THR A 486 26.33 -12.19 22.37
CA THR A 486 27.09 -11.19 21.61
C THR A 486 27.06 -11.49 20.12
N GLN A 487 27.25 -12.75 19.71
CA GLN A 487 27.22 -13.12 18.30
C GLN A 487 25.84 -12.86 17.65
N GLN A 488 24.75 -13.24 18.30
CA GLN A 488 23.40 -13.02 17.77
C GLN A 488 23.02 -11.54 17.74
N LEU A 489 23.29 -10.79 18.80
CA LEU A 489 22.99 -9.35 18.86
C LEU A 489 23.81 -8.55 17.87
N THR A 490 25.13 -8.79 17.78
CA THR A 490 25.99 -8.13 16.79
C THR A 490 25.52 -8.41 15.36
N ARG A 491 25.08 -9.64 15.07
CA ARG A 491 24.56 -9.99 13.75
C ARG A 491 23.24 -9.30 13.45
N ALA A 492 22.30 -9.34 14.40
CA ALA A 492 21.03 -8.64 14.27
C ALA A 492 21.23 -7.13 14.10
N PHE A 493 22.16 -6.56 14.87
CA PHE A 493 22.54 -5.17 14.78
C PHE A 493 23.16 -4.81 13.42
N ASN A 494 23.99 -5.68 12.84
CA ASN A 494 24.53 -5.48 11.49
C ASN A 494 23.44 -5.47 10.42
N TYR A 495 22.37 -6.25 10.57
CA TYR A 495 21.20 -6.12 9.69
C TYR A 495 20.43 -4.81 9.90
N ALA A 496 20.33 -4.31 11.13
CA ALA A 496 19.75 -2.98 11.38
C ALA A 496 20.60 -1.86 10.75
N ARG A 497 21.94 -1.94 10.88
CA ARG A 497 22.88 -1.03 10.22
C ARG A 497 22.77 -1.09 8.71
N LEU A 498 22.59 -2.28 8.15
CA LEU A 498 22.32 -2.45 6.73
C LEU A 498 21.05 -1.69 6.34
N ASN A 499 19.93 -1.89 7.05
CA ASN A 499 18.68 -1.14 6.82
C ASN A 499 18.90 0.38 6.86
N TYR A 500 19.70 0.87 7.81
CA TYR A 500 19.99 2.29 7.93
C TYR A 500 20.92 2.83 6.83
N ALA A 501 21.95 2.06 6.43
CA ALA A 501 22.80 2.38 5.28
C ALA A 501 22.00 2.53 3.99
N ASN A 502 20.89 1.80 3.90
CA ASN A 502 19.97 1.92 2.78
C ASN A 502 19.16 3.19 2.87
N TYR A 503 18.56 3.48 4.03
CA TYR A 503 17.92 4.78 4.26
C TYR A 503 18.83 5.95 3.85
N LEU A 504 20.09 5.96 4.32
CA LEU A 504 21.07 6.99 3.95
C LEU A 504 21.33 7.06 2.44
N SER A 505 21.28 5.94 1.74
CA SER A 505 21.53 5.90 0.29
C SER A 505 20.47 6.63 -0.54
N TYR A 506 19.28 6.88 0.02
CA TYR A 506 18.16 7.51 -0.70
C TYR A 506 17.81 8.90 -0.21
N ASN A 507 18.18 9.24 1.02
CA ASN A 507 17.81 10.50 1.62
C ASN A 507 19.02 11.42 1.56
N THR A 508 18.89 12.49 0.77
CA THR A 508 19.93 13.50 0.57
C THR A 508 19.68 14.76 1.40
N ILE A 509 18.47 14.92 1.92
CA ILE A 509 18.00 16.06 2.70
C ILE A 509 17.20 15.53 3.91
N ASP A 510 17.22 16.25 5.03
CA ASP A 510 16.59 15.88 6.31
C ASP A 510 16.92 14.44 6.78
N ILE A 511 18.22 14.13 6.80
CA ILE A 511 18.69 12.82 7.24
C ILE A 511 18.50 12.70 8.76
N ARG A 512 17.65 11.75 9.14
CA ARG A 512 17.34 11.41 10.53
C ARG A 512 18.38 10.46 11.11
N PRO A 513 18.83 10.67 12.36
CA PRO A 513 19.69 9.71 13.04
C PRO A 513 18.96 8.38 13.26
N PRO A 514 19.68 7.27 13.54
CA PRO A 514 19.08 5.94 13.66
C PRO A 514 17.84 5.85 14.58
N ALA A 515 17.83 6.56 15.71
CA ALA A 515 16.70 6.57 16.64
C ALA A 515 15.43 7.16 15.99
N ASP A 516 15.56 8.25 15.25
CA ASP A 516 14.43 8.92 14.60
C ASP A 516 14.02 8.22 13.30
N ALA A 517 14.99 7.60 12.61
CA ALA A 517 14.75 6.82 11.40
C ALA A 517 13.86 5.59 11.68
N GLN A 518 13.81 5.10 12.92
CA GLN A 518 12.89 4.03 13.33
C GLN A 518 11.41 4.33 13.06
N ASN A 519 11.03 5.61 13.02
CA ASN A 519 9.66 6.07 12.76
C ASN A 519 9.29 6.09 11.27
N LEU A 520 10.24 5.77 10.38
CA LEU A 520 10.01 5.84 8.94
C LEU A 520 9.16 4.67 8.44
N PRO A 521 8.31 4.87 7.41
CA PRO A 521 7.59 3.78 6.78
C PRO A 521 8.52 2.73 6.16
N LEU A 522 8.10 1.46 6.19
CA LEU A 522 8.83 0.36 5.55
C LEU A 522 8.15 -0.08 4.26
N GLY A 523 8.89 -0.01 3.14
CA GLY A 523 8.42 -0.45 1.83
C GLY A 523 8.86 -1.88 1.47
N LYS A 524 7.95 -2.65 0.86
CA LYS A 524 8.21 -4.01 0.35
C LYS A 524 8.07 -4.08 -1.16
N TYR A 525 9.14 -4.51 -1.81
CA TYR A 525 9.23 -4.66 -3.26
C TYR A 525 9.23 -6.12 -3.67
N SER A 526 8.51 -6.45 -4.74
CA SER A 526 8.34 -7.81 -5.22
C SER A 526 8.36 -7.88 -6.74
N LEU A 527 8.95 -8.95 -7.27
CA LEU A 527 9.00 -9.32 -8.67
C LEU A 527 8.40 -10.71 -8.77
N SER A 528 7.35 -10.85 -9.57
CA SER A 528 6.81 -12.15 -9.91
C SER A 528 7.75 -12.84 -10.88
N LEU A 529 8.18 -14.06 -10.54
CA LEU A 529 8.98 -14.91 -11.41
C LEU A 529 8.12 -15.72 -12.38
N GLU A 530 6.83 -15.90 -12.08
CA GLU A 530 5.89 -16.58 -12.97
C GLU A 530 5.70 -15.79 -14.28
N SER A 531 5.44 -14.48 -14.17
CA SER A 531 5.33 -13.56 -15.32
C SER A 531 6.67 -13.01 -15.81
N TYR A 532 7.78 -13.33 -15.15
CA TYR A 532 9.11 -12.86 -15.54
C TYR A 532 9.57 -13.51 -16.84
N HIS A 533 9.82 -12.69 -17.85
CA HIS A 533 10.52 -13.12 -19.07
C HIS A 533 11.96 -12.65 -19.00
N TYR A 534 12.90 -13.58 -19.20
CA TYR A 534 14.30 -13.21 -19.26
C TYR A 534 14.52 -12.30 -20.48
N PRO A 535 15.22 -11.15 -20.34
CA PRO A 535 15.45 -10.24 -21.45
C PRO A 535 16.10 -10.95 -22.64
N THR A 536 15.59 -10.70 -23.85
CA THR A 536 16.18 -11.23 -25.09
C THR A 536 17.52 -10.59 -25.42
N VAL A 537 17.75 -9.36 -24.94
CA VAL A 537 19.02 -8.64 -25.04
C VAL A 537 19.72 -8.66 -23.68
N PRO A 538 20.95 -9.19 -23.58
CA PRO A 538 21.71 -9.17 -22.34
C PRO A 538 21.91 -7.75 -21.80
N PRO A 539 21.98 -7.55 -20.47
CA PRO A 539 22.25 -6.25 -19.88
C PRO A 539 23.55 -5.63 -20.43
N ALA A 540 23.40 -4.46 -21.05
CA ALA A 540 24.50 -3.80 -21.73
C ALA A 540 25.61 -3.36 -20.76
N VAL A 541 26.86 -3.68 -21.11
CA VAL A 541 28.05 -3.16 -20.43
C VAL A 541 28.23 -1.70 -20.85
N ARG A 542 28.23 -0.79 -19.87
CA ARG A 542 28.53 0.62 -20.11
C ARG A 542 29.87 0.97 -19.48
N ILE A 543 30.78 1.48 -20.30
CA ILE A 543 32.11 1.90 -19.87
C ILE A 543 32.24 3.40 -20.06
N ARG A 544 32.90 4.06 -19.13
CA ARG A 544 33.27 5.46 -19.29
C ARG A 544 34.47 5.57 -20.22
N GLU A 545 34.26 6.17 -21.38
CA GLU A 545 35.28 6.41 -22.40
C GLU A 545 35.25 7.87 -22.83
N ASN A 546 36.40 8.55 -22.85
CA ASN A 546 36.53 9.96 -23.22
C ASN A 546 35.52 10.87 -22.49
N ASN A 547 35.35 10.66 -21.17
CA ASN A 547 34.36 11.36 -20.34
C ASN A 547 32.87 11.13 -20.70
N ALA A 548 32.55 10.20 -21.60
CA ALA A 548 31.19 9.82 -21.94
C ALA A 548 30.88 8.38 -21.52
N TRP A 549 29.60 8.08 -21.26
CA TRP A 549 29.15 6.70 -21.06
C TRP A 549 28.91 6.05 -22.42
N VAL A 550 29.73 5.08 -22.78
CA VAL A 550 29.64 4.34 -24.04
C VAL A 550 29.11 2.94 -23.76
N THR A 551 28.12 2.53 -24.54
CA THR A 551 27.60 1.16 -24.51
C THR A 551 28.49 0.26 -25.36
N ARG A 552 29.03 -0.80 -24.76
CA ARG A 552 29.94 -1.75 -25.39
C ARG A 552 29.22 -3.06 -25.67
N ALA A 553 28.73 -3.23 -26.90
CA ALA A 553 27.99 -4.43 -27.32
C ALA A 553 28.90 -5.66 -27.50
N ASP A 554 30.21 -5.45 -27.62
CA ASP A 554 31.25 -6.48 -27.70
C ASP A 554 31.58 -7.10 -26.33
N LEU A 555 31.13 -6.46 -25.24
CA LEU A 555 31.38 -6.89 -23.88
C LEU A 555 30.10 -7.41 -23.22
N HIS A 556 30.24 -8.46 -22.43
CA HIS A 556 29.13 -9.07 -21.69
C HIS A 556 29.56 -9.44 -20.26
N PHE A 557 28.65 -9.21 -19.31
CA PHE A 557 28.83 -9.69 -17.95
C PHE A 557 28.70 -11.21 -17.90
N GLN A 558 29.63 -11.87 -17.21
CA GLN A 558 29.50 -13.26 -16.83
C GLN A 558 28.95 -13.30 -15.41
N VAL A 559 27.89 -14.09 -15.18
CA VAL A 559 27.25 -14.16 -13.86
C VAL A 559 27.28 -15.60 -13.37
N GLU A 560 27.80 -15.78 -12.15
CA GLU A 560 27.88 -17.04 -11.43
C GLU A 560 27.03 -16.96 -10.16
N ILE A 561 26.30 -18.03 -9.81
CA ILE A 561 25.52 -18.10 -8.58
C ILE A 561 26.09 -19.23 -7.71
N ILE A 562 26.64 -18.85 -6.56
CA ILE A 562 27.27 -19.76 -5.60
C ILE A 562 26.34 -19.94 -4.40
N ASP A 563 25.98 -21.19 -4.09
CA ASP A 563 25.23 -21.54 -2.89
C ASP A 563 26.17 -21.54 -1.66
N GLY A 564 25.85 -20.80 -0.61
CA GLY A 564 26.69 -20.69 0.59
C GLY A 564 26.74 -21.96 1.46
N ILE A 565 25.83 -22.92 1.24
CA ILE A 565 25.82 -24.22 1.91
C ILE A 565 26.51 -25.26 1.04
N ALA A 566 26.08 -25.37 -0.22
CA ALA A 566 26.47 -26.44 -1.13
C ALA A 566 27.55 -26.05 -2.15
N GLY A 567 27.96 -24.78 -2.18
CA GLY A 567 28.87 -24.23 -3.17
C GLY A 567 30.31 -24.69 -3.03
N ASN A 568 31.05 -24.56 -4.14
CA ASN A 568 32.47 -24.86 -4.19
C ASN A 568 33.25 -23.93 -3.25
N ARG A 569 34.00 -24.53 -2.30
CA ARG A 569 34.80 -23.80 -1.31
C ARG A 569 35.89 -22.94 -1.95
N ASP A 570 36.47 -23.38 -3.05
CA ASP A 570 37.48 -22.59 -3.77
C ASP A 570 36.87 -21.33 -4.39
N ALA A 571 35.65 -21.45 -4.95
CA ALA A 571 34.93 -20.30 -5.51
C ALA A 571 34.52 -19.31 -4.40
N ILE A 572 34.03 -19.82 -3.26
CA ILE A 572 33.73 -18.98 -2.09
C ILE A 572 35.00 -18.26 -1.59
N ALA A 573 36.13 -18.96 -1.51
CA ALA A 573 37.39 -18.37 -1.07
C ALA A 573 37.89 -17.26 -2.01
N GLN A 574 37.73 -17.42 -3.34
CA GLN A 574 38.05 -16.37 -4.31
C GLN A 574 37.18 -15.12 -4.12
N VAL A 575 35.87 -15.29 -3.93
CA VAL A 575 34.94 -14.19 -3.69
C VAL A 575 35.24 -13.52 -2.35
N GLN A 576 35.53 -14.30 -1.31
CA GLN A 576 35.93 -13.80 0.00
C GLN A 576 37.19 -12.94 -0.09
N SER A 577 38.22 -13.39 -0.83
CA SER A 577 39.45 -12.61 -1.02
C SER A 577 39.20 -11.27 -1.72
N ALA A 578 38.35 -11.25 -2.76
CA ALA A 578 37.96 -10.01 -3.42
C ALA A 578 37.17 -9.08 -2.48
N MET A 579 36.21 -9.64 -1.73
CA MET A 579 35.37 -8.88 -0.79
C MET A 579 36.16 -8.33 0.39
N GLU A 580 37.16 -9.05 0.90
CA GLU A 580 38.07 -8.56 1.95
C GLU A 580 38.83 -7.33 1.44
N ASN A 581 39.44 -7.42 0.26
CA ASN A 581 40.14 -6.29 -0.36
C ASN A 581 39.21 -5.08 -0.58
N TRP A 582 37.99 -5.33 -1.05
CA TRP A 582 36.99 -4.27 -1.22
C TRP A 582 36.57 -3.65 0.09
N TYR A 583 36.31 -4.45 1.12
CA TYR A 583 35.98 -3.98 2.46
C TYR A 583 37.08 -3.09 3.01
N GLN A 584 38.35 -3.51 2.95
CA GLN A 584 39.48 -2.70 3.40
C GLN A 584 39.61 -1.38 2.61
N THR A 585 39.40 -1.41 1.30
CA THR A 585 39.42 -0.21 0.45
C THR A 585 38.29 0.76 0.81
N TYR A 586 37.06 0.27 0.96
CA TYR A 586 35.93 1.10 1.39
C TYR A 586 36.14 1.63 2.81
N PHE A 587 36.65 0.80 3.73
CA PHE A 587 36.87 1.17 5.13
C PHE A 587 37.93 2.28 5.27
N SER A 588 38.96 2.26 4.42
CA SER A 588 40.03 3.28 4.38
C SER A 588 39.67 4.54 3.60
N ALA A 589 38.69 4.50 2.70
CA ALA A 589 38.27 5.67 1.91
C ALA A 589 37.70 6.77 2.81
N PRO A 590 38.17 8.03 2.74
CA PRO A 590 37.72 9.09 3.66
C PRO A 590 36.22 9.36 3.51
N ILE A 591 35.54 9.62 4.64
CA ILE A 591 34.14 10.03 4.69
C ILE A 591 34.04 11.31 5.51
N GLN A 592 33.43 12.35 4.95
CA GLN A 592 33.07 13.55 5.70
C GLN A 592 31.71 13.37 6.37
N THR A 593 31.65 13.66 7.67
CA THR A 593 30.42 13.54 8.46
C THR A 593 30.10 14.81 9.24
N ASN A 594 28.82 15.06 9.49
CA ASN A 594 28.40 16.10 10.42
C ASN A 594 28.68 15.69 11.90
N ARG A 595 28.25 16.51 12.87
CA ARG A 595 28.44 16.25 14.31
C ARG A 595 27.80 14.95 14.81
N GLN A 596 26.76 14.45 14.14
CA GLN A 596 26.07 13.20 14.47
C GLN A 596 26.64 11.97 13.72
N GLY A 597 27.74 12.15 12.98
CA GLY A 597 28.35 11.10 12.16
C GLY A 597 27.62 10.82 10.84
N ILE A 598 26.66 11.66 10.43
CA ILE A 598 25.91 11.51 9.19
C ILE A 598 26.77 11.95 7.99
N PRO A 599 26.92 11.13 6.94
CA PRO A 599 27.71 11.47 5.76
C PRO A 599 27.15 12.70 5.01
N ILE A 600 28.03 13.65 4.64
CA ILE A 600 27.63 14.98 4.12
C ILE A 600 27.33 14.94 2.61
N THR A 601 28.21 14.35 1.80
CA THR A 601 28.04 14.30 0.33
C THR A 601 27.42 12.99 -0.15
N ASP A 602 26.94 12.97 -1.40
CA ASP A 602 26.48 11.73 -2.04
C ASP A 602 27.57 10.64 -2.05
N LEU A 603 28.81 11.03 -2.32
CA LEU A 603 29.93 10.10 -2.33
C LEU A 603 30.21 9.55 -0.92
N ASP A 604 30.13 10.39 0.10
CA ASP A 604 30.28 9.98 1.51
C ASP A 604 29.19 8.97 1.91
N ARG A 605 27.93 9.23 1.52
CA ARG A 605 26.79 8.33 1.76
C ARG A 605 26.97 6.98 1.06
N ILE A 606 27.32 7.01 -0.23
CA ILE A 606 27.59 5.81 -1.03
C ILE A 606 28.75 5.01 -0.42
N THR A 607 29.82 5.69 0.00
CA THR A 607 30.98 5.04 0.63
C THR A 607 30.60 4.42 1.97
N SER A 608 29.82 5.11 2.81
CA SER A 608 29.29 4.59 4.07
C SER A 608 28.41 3.34 3.87
N ALA A 609 27.54 3.37 2.86
CA ALA A 609 26.71 2.22 2.49
C ALA A 609 27.54 1.06 1.96
N ALA A 610 28.55 1.34 1.13
CA ALA A 610 29.47 0.33 0.60
C ALA A 610 30.26 -0.36 1.73
N ARG A 611 30.77 0.40 2.73
CA ARG A 611 31.41 -0.17 3.93
C ARG A 611 30.49 -1.15 4.68
N THR A 612 29.22 -0.76 4.85
CA THR A 612 28.24 -1.56 5.61
C THR A 612 27.83 -2.81 4.84
N THR A 613 27.53 -2.67 3.55
CA THR A 613 27.13 -3.78 2.68
C THR A 613 28.29 -4.76 2.42
N SER A 614 29.53 -4.28 2.27
CA SER A 614 30.71 -5.15 2.11
C SER A 614 31.01 -5.93 3.38
N SER A 615 30.95 -5.28 4.55
CA SER A 615 31.10 -5.93 5.85
C SER A 615 30.01 -7.00 6.07
N SER A 616 28.74 -6.67 5.76
CA SER A 616 27.64 -7.62 5.90
C SER A 616 27.77 -8.84 4.99
N LEU A 617 28.19 -8.67 3.73
CA LEU A 617 28.38 -9.81 2.82
C LEU A 617 29.60 -10.64 3.20
N LEU A 618 30.69 -10.02 3.64
CA LEU A 618 31.89 -10.71 4.10
C LEU A 618 31.59 -11.61 5.30
N MET A 619 30.85 -11.09 6.29
CA MET A 619 30.38 -11.87 7.45
C MET A 619 29.58 -13.12 7.03
N GLU A 620 28.79 -13.04 5.96
CA GLU A 620 28.02 -14.17 5.46
C GLU A 620 28.85 -15.14 4.60
N LEU A 621 29.93 -14.67 3.96
CA LEU A 621 30.88 -15.52 3.23
C LEU A 621 31.77 -16.33 4.18
N GLU A 622 32.14 -15.76 5.33
CA GLU A 622 32.97 -16.41 6.36
C GLU A 622 32.25 -17.56 7.08
N ARG A 623 30.92 -17.62 6.99
CA ARG A 623 30.13 -18.70 7.60
C ARG A 623 30.38 -20.03 6.90
N GLN A 624 30.64 -21.06 7.69
CA GLN A 624 30.76 -22.44 7.19
C GLN A 624 29.48 -22.92 6.47
N ALA A 625 28.29 -22.54 6.94
CA ALA A 625 27.01 -22.88 6.31
C ALA A 625 26.14 -21.63 6.17
N SER A 626 26.40 -20.83 5.14
CA SER A 626 25.63 -19.62 4.83
C SER A 626 24.42 -19.97 3.97
N ARG A 627 23.22 -19.50 4.33
CA ARG A 627 22.00 -19.77 3.54
C ARG A 627 21.85 -18.85 2.31
N TYR A 628 22.90 -18.09 2.00
CA TYR A 628 22.91 -17.12 0.92
C TYR A 628 23.19 -17.80 -0.41
N LEU A 629 22.55 -17.29 -1.46
CA LEU A 629 23.04 -17.34 -2.82
C LEU A 629 23.90 -16.09 -3.05
N PHE A 630 25.16 -16.30 -3.40
CA PHE A 630 26.06 -15.24 -3.81
C PHE A 630 26.07 -15.15 -5.33
N VAL A 631 25.53 -14.06 -5.86
CA VAL A 631 25.52 -13.74 -7.29
C VAL A 631 26.77 -12.92 -7.60
N VAL A 632 27.72 -13.53 -8.29
CA VAL A 632 29.02 -12.96 -8.61
C VAL A 632 29.02 -12.54 -10.07
N VAL A 633 29.28 -11.26 -10.32
CA VAL A 633 29.33 -10.69 -11.67
C VAL A 633 30.77 -10.38 -12.04
N ARG A 634 31.20 -10.90 -13.19
CA ARG A 634 32.53 -10.70 -13.75
C ARG A 634 32.47 -9.97 -15.08
N LEU A 635 33.52 -9.20 -15.37
CA LEU A 635 33.82 -8.72 -16.71
C LEU A 635 35.23 -9.21 -17.08
N GLY A 636 35.32 -10.15 -18.02
CA GLY A 636 36.54 -10.93 -18.19
C GLY A 636 36.82 -11.75 -16.92
N ASP A 637 38.07 -11.74 -16.45
CA ASP A 637 38.48 -12.47 -15.25
C ASP A 637 38.20 -11.72 -13.93
N GLU A 638 37.81 -10.45 -14.01
CA GLU A 638 37.66 -9.61 -12.84
C GLU A 638 36.23 -9.63 -12.27
N ILE A 639 36.12 -9.85 -10.96
CA ILE A 639 34.87 -9.65 -10.22
C ILE A 639 34.58 -8.15 -10.16
N VAL A 640 33.41 -7.73 -10.63
CA VAL A 640 33.01 -6.32 -10.67
C VAL A 640 31.82 -6.02 -9.75
N SER A 641 31.04 -7.04 -9.39
CA SER A 641 29.97 -6.93 -8.39
C SER A 641 29.67 -8.27 -7.72
N VAL A 642 29.23 -8.22 -6.45
CA VAL A 642 28.72 -9.35 -5.69
C VAL A 642 27.37 -8.95 -5.08
N GLN A 643 26.38 -9.83 -5.19
CA GLN A 643 25.06 -9.67 -4.58
C GLN A 643 24.73 -10.88 -3.71
N GLY A 644 24.19 -10.64 -2.52
CA GLY A 644 23.69 -11.67 -1.63
C GLY A 644 22.17 -11.74 -1.68
N ALA A 645 21.64 -12.95 -1.84
CA ALA A 645 20.22 -13.23 -1.71
C ALA A 645 19.99 -14.41 -0.77
N VAL A 646 18.93 -14.37 0.04
CA VAL A 646 18.59 -15.44 0.98
C VAL A 646 17.16 -15.90 0.77
N ARG A 647 16.89 -17.15 1.11
CA ARG A 647 15.52 -17.67 1.12
C ARG A 647 14.70 -17.03 2.25
N GLY A 648 13.49 -16.57 1.94
CA GLY A 648 12.53 -16.16 2.96
C GLY A 648 11.97 -17.39 3.67
N ILE A 649 12.31 -17.59 4.94
CA ILE A 649 11.79 -18.72 5.72
C ILE A 649 10.38 -18.34 6.16
N TYR A 650 9.39 -18.77 5.38
CA TYR A 650 7.97 -18.52 5.62
C TYR A 650 7.25 -19.79 6.02
N SER A 651 7.39 -20.19 7.28
CA SER A 651 6.28 -20.84 7.95
C SER A 651 6.46 -20.74 9.45
N SER A 652 5.48 -20.12 10.10
CA SER A 652 5.21 -20.27 11.53
C SER A 652 4.69 -21.69 11.87
N GLN A 653 4.99 -22.70 11.05
CA GLN A 653 4.65 -24.09 11.28
C GLN A 653 5.75 -25.01 10.71
N PRO A 654 6.22 -26.02 11.46
CA PRO A 654 7.25 -26.96 11.03
C PRO A 654 6.92 -27.82 9.77
N HIS A 655 5.71 -27.68 9.22
CA HIS A 655 5.17 -28.57 8.17
C HIS A 655 4.45 -27.84 7.02
N ALA A 656 4.69 -26.55 6.79
CA ALA A 656 4.20 -25.90 5.58
C ALA A 656 5.31 -25.80 4.53
N ASP A 657 5.29 -26.73 3.57
CA ASP A 657 6.03 -26.72 2.31
C ASP A 657 5.59 -25.53 1.42
N ASN A 658 5.92 -24.28 1.78
CA ASN A 658 5.79 -23.17 0.84
C ASN A 658 7.16 -22.52 0.59
N ASN A 659 7.78 -23.05 -0.46
CA ASN A 659 9.13 -22.84 -0.95
C ASN A 659 9.33 -21.54 -1.78
N ASP A 660 8.44 -20.56 -1.66
CA ASP A 660 8.07 -19.71 -2.81
C ASP A 660 8.82 -18.37 -2.94
N ASP A 661 9.52 -17.89 -1.90
CA ASP A 661 10.05 -16.51 -1.86
C ASP A 661 11.57 -16.42 -1.55
N TYR A 662 12.27 -15.54 -2.26
CA TYR A 662 13.68 -15.15 -2.01
C TYR A 662 13.83 -13.64 -1.82
N TYR A 663 14.83 -13.21 -1.05
CA TYR A 663 15.14 -11.81 -0.77
C TYR A 663 16.52 -11.42 -1.29
N ILE A 664 16.60 -10.32 -2.04
CA ILE A 664 17.88 -9.63 -2.31
C ILE A 664 18.21 -8.78 -1.10
N GLU A 665 19.36 -9.03 -0.48
CA GLU A 665 19.68 -8.43 0.81
C GLU A 665 20.84 -7.46 0.79
N ALA A 666 21.82 -7.64 -0.09
CA ALA A 666 22.94 -6.72 -0.22
C ALA A 666 23.56 -6.83 -1.60
N SER A 667 24.14 -5.74 -2.09
CA SER A 667 24.93 -5.74 -3.31
C SER A 667 26.07 -4.74 -3.17
N VAL A 668 27.25 -5.18 -3.57
CA VAL A 668 28.50 -4.42 -3.52
C VAL A 668 29.14 -4.47 -4.91
N SER A 669 29.69 -3.34 -5.32
CA SER A 669 30.49 -3.23 -6.55
C SER A 669 31.94 -2.95 -6.21
N ALA A 670 32.86 -3.19 -7.16
CA ALA A 670 34.27 -2.94 -6.94
C ALA A 670 34.53 -1.45 -6.58
N PRO A 671 35.35 -1.14 -5.55
CA PRO A 671 35.55 0.23 -5.06
C PRO A 671 35.96 1.24 -6.12
N ARG A 672 36.78 0.85 -7.09
CA ARG A 672 37.24 1.74 -8.17
C ARG A 672 36.10 2.33 -9.02
N TYR A 673 34.95 1.64 -9.11
CA TYR A 673 33.79 2.12 -9.86
C TYR A 673 32.82 2.96 -9.04
N VAL A 674 32.98 2.93 -7.71
CA VAL A 674 32.09 3.56 -6.75
C VAL A 674 32.73 4.81 -6.15
N LEU A 675 33.98 4.72 -5.73
CA LEU A 675 34.75 5.82 -5.15
C LEU A 675 35.19 6.85 -6.19
N THR A 676 35.41 6.41 -7.43
CA THR A 676 35.81 7.25 -8.56
C THR A 676 34.90 7.01 -9.77
N PRO A 677 33.58 7.30 -9.67
CA PRO A 677 32.60 6.91 -10.69
C PRO A 677 32.76 7.69 -12.01
N GLN A 678 33.59 8.74 -12.01
CA GLN A 678 33.91 9.57 -13.16
C GLN A 678 35.27 9.23 -13.79
N ALA A 679 35.99 8.24 -13.26
CA ALA A 679 37.27 7.82 -13.82
C ALA A 679 37.06 7.06 -15.14
N GLU A 680 37.98 7.24 -16.08
CA GLU A 680 38.04 6.47 -17.32
C GLU A 680 38.06 4.96 -17.03
N GLY A 681 37.31 4.18 -17.82
CA GLY A 681 37.16 2.74 -17.60
C GLY A 681 36.15 2.36 -16.51
N SER A 682 35.44 3.32 -15.89
CA SER A 682 34.38 3.01 -14.93
C SER A 682 33.24 2.22 -15.57
N ILE A 683 32.71 1.21 -14.87
CA ILE A 683 31.71 0.27 -15.40
C ILE A 683 30.34 0.49 -14.78
N ARG A 684 29.29 0.35 -15.58
CA ARG A 684 27.88 0.27 -15.16
C ARG A 684 27.17 -0.92 -15.79
N GLY A 685 26.14 -1.43 -15.11
CA GLY A 685 25.25 -2.50 -15.58
C GLY A 685 25.37 -3.82 -14.81
N ALA A 686 26.43 -4.01 -14.02
CA ALA A 686 26.67 -5.27 -13.31
C ALA A 686 25.53 -5.67 -12.34
N GLY A 687 24.99 -4.71 -11.57
CA GLY A 687 23.87 -4.99 -10.67
C GLY A 687 22.59 -5.44 -11.40
N THR A 688 22.33 -4.89 -12.59
CA THR A 688 21.22 -5.31 -13.45
C THR A 688 21.42 -6.74 -13.95
N ALA A 689 22.64 -7.09 -14.37
CA ALA A 689 22.99 -8.45 -14.74
C ALA A 689 22.79 -9.45 -13.59
N ALA A 690 23.21 -9.09 -12.38
CA ALA A 690 23.01 -9.92 -11.19
C ALA A 690 21.52 -10.24 -10.95
N VAL A 691 20.66 -9.22 -10.98
CA VAL A 691 19.22 -9.38 -10.70
C VAL A 691 18.54 -10.25 -11.77
N HIS A 692 18.84 -10.02 -13.05
CA HIS A 692 18.23 -10.80 -14.13
C HIS A 692 18.62 -12.28 -14.06
N GLU A 693 19.89 -12.55 -13.75
CA GLU A 693 20.38 -13.93 -13.65
C GLU A 693 19.83 -14.63 -12.41
N LEU A 694 19.77 -13.93 -11.27
CA LEU A 694 19.14 -14.46 -10.07
C LEU A 694 17.67 -14.79 -10.31
N ALA A 695 16.91 -13.88 -10.94
CA ALA A 695 15.51 -14.12 -11.27
C ALA A 695 15.33 -15.36 -12.17
N ARG A 696 16.18 -15.50 -13.20
CA ARG A 696 16.20 -16.69 -14.07
C ARG A 696 16.47 -17.98 -13.28
N TYR A 697 17.55 -17.98 -12.49
CA TYR A 697 17.99 -19.11 -11.69
C TYR A 697 16.92 -19.59 -10.69
N LEU A 698 16.23 -18.64 -10.05
CA LEU A 698 15.17 -18.91 -9.08
C LEU A 698 13.91 -19.43 -9.77
N LYS A 699 13.51 -18.83 -10.91
CA LYS A 699 12.37 -19.27 -11.71
C LYS A 699 12.52 -20.73 -12.14
N GLU A 700 13.70 -21.09 -12.64
CA GLU A 700 14.03 -22.48 -13.06
C GLU A 700 13.93 -23.50 -11.92
N ARG A 701 13.99 -23.04 -10.67
CA ARG A 701 13.87 -23.86 -9.45
C ARG A 701 12.48 -23.79 -8.81
N GLY A 702 11.50 -23.24 -9.51
CA GLY A 702 10.11 -23.17 -9.06
C GLY A 702 9.85 -22.13 -7.97
N VAL A 703 10.79 -21.20 -7.74
CA VAL A 703 10.55 -20.05 -6.86
C VAL A 703 9.59 -19.10 -7.57
N LYS A 704 8.64 -18.56 -6.82
CA LYS A 704 7.56 -17.75 -7.38
C LYS A 704 7.85 -16.26 -7.28
N THR A 705 8.46 -15.81 -6.18
CA THR A 705 8.68 -14.37 -5.93
C THR A 705 10.13 -14.06 -5.58
N LEU A 706 10.67 -13.04 -6.21
CA LEU A 706 11.90 -12.37 -5.76
C LEU A 706 11.53 -11.06 -5.08
N ARG A 707 12.01 -10.84 -3.88
CA ARG A 707 11.66 -9.70 -3.03
C ARG A 707 12.90 -8.89 -2.67
N SER A 708 12.63 -7.65 -2.27
CA SER A 708 13.62 -6.79 -1.64
C SER A 708 12.86 -5.90 -0.66
N THR A 709 13.24 -5.96 0.61
CA THR A 709 13.14 -4.77 1.47
C THR A 709 14.18 -3.79 0.96
N VAL A 710 13.97 -2.47 1.02
CA VAL A 710 14.86 -1.56 0.29
C VAL A 710 16.27 -1.60 0.86
N ILE A 711 17.19 -2.11 0.02
CA ILE A 711 18.61 -2.22 0.29
C ILE A 711 19.47 -1.77 -0.93
N SER A 712 20.21 -0.66 -0.77
CA SER A 712 21.25 0.03 -1.62
C SER A 712 20.93 0.90 -2.88
N GLN A 713 21.62 2.06 -3.02
CA GLN A 713 21.44 3.06 -4.10
C GLN A 713 21.46 2.50 -5.54
N PRO A 714 22.33 1.55 -5.96
CA PRO A 714 22.26 0.99 -7.31
C PRO A 714 21.05 0.06 -7.50
N SER A 715 20.73 -0.72 -6.47
CA SER A 715 19.58 -1.65 -6.41
C SER A 715 18.27 -0.89 -6.50
N ALA A 716 18.21 0.30 -5.92
CA ALA A 716 17.05 1.17 -6.03
C ALA A 716 17.19 2.32 -7.03
N LYS A 717 18.32 2.62 -7.66
CA LYS A 717 18.30 3.40 -8.94
C LYS A 717 17.66 2.57 -10.07
N VAL A 718 17.75 1.25 -9.98
CA VAL A 718 16.94 0.32 -10.79
C VAL A 718 15.47 0.34 -10.37
N LYS A 719 15.15 0.59 -9.08
CA LYS A 719 13.77 0.66 -8.54
C LYS A 719 13.16 2.08 -8.50
N MET A 720 13.95 3.15 -8.62
CA MET A 720 13.56 4.56 -8.68
C MET A 720 13.08 4.93 -10.08
N LYS A 721 13.42 4.12 -11.08
CA LYS A 721 12.69 4.09 -12.36
C LYS A 721 11.20 3.68 -12.21
N LEU A 722 10.71 3.42 -10.99
CA LEU A 722 9.36 2.96 -10.67
C LEU A 722 8.57 3.91 -9.74
N GLY A 723 8.77 5.23 -9.86
CA GLY A 723 7.75 6.20 -9.42
C GLY A 723 7.82 6.72 -7.98
N PHE A 724 8.96 6.62 -7.30
CA PHE A 724 9.22 7.50 -6.15
C PHE A 724 9.87 8.78 -6.67
N HIS A 725 9.06 9.84 -6.75
CA HIS A 725 9.58 11.19 -6.93
C HIS A 725 10.24 11.63 -5.62
N HIS A 726 11.49 12.08 -5.75
CA HIS A 726 12.17 12.89 -4.76
C HIS A 726 11.50 14.28 -4.79
N GLU A 727 10.99 14.74 -3.65
CA GLU A 727 10.73 16.17 -3.45
C GLU A 727 12.02 16.80 -2.92
N ASP A 728 12.48 17.82 -3.64
CA ASP A 728 13.39 18.82 -3.11
C ASP A 728 12.76 19.40 -1.83
N LEU A 729 13.50 19.35 -0.73
CA LEU A 729 13.22 20.14 0.46
C LEU A 729 13.71 21.58 0.26
#